data_AF-A0AAW0XVR9-F1
#
_entry.id   AF-A0AAW0XVR9-F1
#
_cell.length_a   1.000
_cell.length_b   1.000
_cell.length_c   1.000
_cell.angle_alpha   90.00
_cell.angle_beta   90.00
_cell.angle_gamma   90.00
#
_symmetry.space_group_name_H-M   'P 1'
#
loop_
_entity.id
_entity.type
_entity.pdbx_description
1 polymer ?
#
loop_
_entity_poly.entity_id
_entity_poly.type
_entity_poly.pdbx_seq_one_letter_code
_entity_poly.pdbx_strand_id
1 'polypeptide(L)'
;TFGSEEATAFLVLTERISAELEHTIQAFTTLAPTSPLIPMLHSLREGLLLTRTNRDAHAAQMLLRKCVENLMEGARELPSEPELNQLALRFRDCHLIVLKAMADHRSYGMIWTSKNLTKCWAEARDEIKYNLDVGDWFIRSNLFNLQLLDEHLARTLEDPRVHSYIPSIFVMQLVQVYLIDDPSNSVLSETDLQLTLEALVRICHSRQAPDGLVSLIEALRMKHDLLSSERLTGGNSLSGSNTPLSAGPSLHFHSGVTQARDFQDPPALQEKTEVLLREWIQMYHSPTAGQGSASAFQHFVKQMNLHGILKTDDLITRFFRICISMCRDLCVRSILEQGQGPSPTYVRSKCFQNLDAFVRLIALLVKHSGEATNPTTKINLLNKVLGLVCGIMIHDIESNGTEFQQLPYHRILIMLFLELNAPEAILESINLPVLMAFTQTLHLLRPSKCPGFAYAWLEIVSHRVFIGRMLAITPQQKGWSMYSMLLADLFTFLAPFLRNAELAKPLTMLYKGTLRVLLVLLHDFPEFLCEYHYGFCDVIPPNCIQMRNLILSAFPRNMRLPDPFTPNLKVDMLPEITVSPKIHTTVASLIQPPEFKKNLDSYLKNRTPVTFLSDMRTYLQVSNEPGMHYNMSVMNSLVLYVGMQAIAQINSKGLTPSMSTIAHSAHMDIFQNLGVDLDTEGRYLFLNAIANQLRYPNSHTHYFSCTLLHLFAEANTEAIQEQITRVLLERLIVNRPHPWGLLITFIELIKNPSFKFWSHEFVKCAPEIEKLFESVARSCMVQKVSTTRDGEA
;
A
#
# COMPACT_ATOMS: atom_id res chain seq x y z
N THR A 1 14.16 -29.34 -25.12
CA THR A 1 13.34 -29.44 -26.34
C THR A 1 12.00 -28.82 -26.02
N PHE A 2 11.73 -27.63 -26.55
CA PHE A 2 10.49 -26.87 -26.31
C PHE A 2 9.25 -27.66 -26.80
N GLY A 3 8.14 -27.56 -26.08
CA GLY A 3 6.86 -28.17 -26.47
C GLY A 3 6.28 -27.55 -27.74
N SER A 4 5.38 -28.27 -28.43
CA SER A 4 4.83 -27.84 -29.73
C SER A 4 4.02 -26.53 -29.67
N GLU A 5 3.42 -26.20 -28.53
CA GLU A 5 2.68 -24.95 -28.33
C GLU A 5 3.60 -23.74 -28.04
N GLU A 6 4.66 -23.94 -27.25
CA GLU A 6 5.68 -22.92 -26.92
C GLU A 6 6.44 -22.45 -28.16
N ALA A 7 6.74 -23.39 -29.07
CA ALA A 7 7.40 -23.09 -30.33
C ALA A 7 6.56 -22.18 -31.26
N THR A 8 5.23 -22.19 -31.13
CA THR A 8 4.34 -21.42 -32.01
C THR A 8 4.20 -19.97 -31.52
N ALA A 9 4.16 -19.76 -30.19
CA ALA A 9 4.05 -18.43 -29.59
C ALA A 9 5.27 -17.54 -29.89
N PHE A 10 6.48 -18.09 -29.79
CA PHE A 10 7.72 -17.37 -30.09
C PHE A 10 7.80 -16.95 -31.58
N LEU A 11 7.27 -17.75 -32.50
CA LEU A 11 7.28 -17.44 -33.94
C LEU A 11 6.35 -16.28 -34.29
N VAL A 12 5.13 -16.27 -33.74
CA VAL A 12 4.18 -15.17 -33.94
C VAL A 12 4.70 -13.88 -33.34
N LEU A 13 5.33 -13.96 -32.16
CA LEU A 13 5.86 -12.81 -31.46
C LEU A 13 7.07 -12.21 -32.20
N THR A 14 8.00 -13.04 -32.69
CA THR A 14 9.16 -12.60 -33.47
C THR A 14 8.78 -12.01 -34.84
N GLU A 15 7.69 -12.46 -35.46
CA GLU A 15 7.18 -11.88 -36.71
C GLU A 15 6.68 -10.45 -36.53
N ARG A 16 5.87 -10.20 -35.49
CA ARG A 16 5.39 -8.86 -35.15
C ARG A 16 6.54 -7.91 -34.82
N ILE A 17 7.53 -8.39 -34.06
CA ILE A 17 8.70 -7.59 -33.68
C ILE A 17 9.58 -7.27 -34.91
N SER A 18 9.69 -8.21 -35.85
CA SER A 18 10.44 -7.99 -37.09
C SER A 18 9.83 -6.87 -37.95
N ALA A 19 8.49 -6.78 -38.00
CA ALA A 19 7.79 -5.71 -38.71
C ALA A 19 8.02 -4.34 -38.04
N GLU A 20 7.97 -4.28 -36.71
CA GLU A 20 8.22 -3.05 -35.93
C GLU A 20 9.67 -2.55 -36.10
N LEU A 21 10.63 -3.48 -36.12
CA LEU A 21 12.04 -3.20 -36.40
C LEU A 21 12.21 -2.59 -37.80
N GLU A 22 11.55 -3.15 -38.82
CA GLU A 22 11.65 -2.64 -40.19
C GLU A 22 11.07 -1.22 -40.31
N HIS A 23 9.93 -0.98 -39.67
CA HIS A 23 9.33 0.35 -39.61
C HIS A 23 10.23 1.37 -38.90
N THR A 24 10.93 0.93 -37.84
CA THR A 24 11.89 1.78 -37.13
C THR A 24 13.14 2.07 -37.97
N ILE A 25 13.70 1.06 -38.65
CA ILE A 25 14.80 1.23 -39.59
C ILE A 25 14.42 2.21 -40.69
N GLN A 26 13.23 2.08 -41.27
CA GLN A 26 12.74 2.98 -42.30
C GLN A 26 12.62 4.42 -41.77
N ALA A 27 12.08 4.61 -40.57
CA ALA A 27 11.95 5.93 -39.95
C ALA A 27 13.33 6.60 -39.74
N PHE A 28 14.30 5.86 -39.21
CA PHE A 28 15.68 6.34 -39.08
C PHE A 28 16.31 6.65 -40.45
N THR A 29 16.10 5.80 -41.45
CA THR A 29 16.63 6.03 -42.81
C THR A 29 16.05 7.29 -43.44
N THR A 30 14.78 7.61 -43.19
CA THR A 30 14.12 8.80 -43.74
C THR A 30 14.46 10.09 -43.01
N LEU A 31 14.54 10.05 -41.67
CA LEU A 31 14.62 11.24 -40.84
C LEU A 31 16.06 11.52 -40.33
N ALA A 32 16.91 10.49 -40.27
CA ALA A 32 18.30 10.58 -39.82
C ALA A 32 19.22 9.60 -40.61
N PRO A 33 19.36 9.78 -41.94
CA PRO A 33 20.00 8.81 -42.84
C PRO A 33 21.49 8.53 -42.52
N THR A 34 22.17 9.46 -41.86
CA THR A 34 23.58 9.34 -41.46
C THR A 34 23.77 8.81 -40.04
N SER A 35 22.69 8.39 -39.36
CA SER A 35 22.76 7.94 -37.96
C SER A 35 23.54 6.62 -37.84
N PRO A 36 24.50 6.52 -36.90
CA PRO A 36 25.23 5.28 -36.62
C PRO A 36 24.33 4.19 -35.99
N LEU A 37 23.10 4.53 -35.61
CA LEU A 37 22.11 3.60 -35.05
C LEU A 37 21.47 2.69 -36.10
N ILE A 38 21.48 3.09 -37.39
CA ILE A 38 20.89 2.30 -38.49
C ILE A 38 21.57 0.92 -38.61
N PRO A 39 22.92 0.83 -38.69
CA PRO A 39 23.61 -0.46 -38.65
C PRO A 39 23.25 -1.31 -37.43
N MET A 40 23.10 -0.71 -36.24
CA MET A 40 22.77 -1.44 -35.00
C MET A 40 21.38 -2.09 -35.09
N LEU A 41 20.40 -1.36 -35.64
CA LEU A 41 19.04 -1.87 -35.87
C LEU A 41 19.00 -3.00 -36.90
N HIS A 42 19.75 -2.88 -38.01
CA HIS A 42 19.91 -3.99 -38.96
C HIS A 42 20.56 -5.22 -38.31
N SER A 43 21.58 -4.99 -37.49
CA SER A 43 22.31 -6.03 -36.75
C SER A 43 21.40 -6.76 -35.75
N LEU A 44 20.48 -6.03 -35.10
CA LEU A 44 19.47 -6.58 -34.21
C LEU A 44 18.44 -7.43 -34.99
N ARG A 45 17.95 -6.93 -36.12
CA ARG A 45 17.02 -7.67 -36.99
C ARG A 45 17.63 -8.98 -37.48
N GLU A 46 18.88 -8.97 -37.92
CA GLU A 46 19.60 -10.18 -38.35
C GLU A 46 19.73 -11.19 -37.21
N GLY A 47 20.07 -10.73 -36.00
CA GLY A 47 20.13 -11.59 -34.81
C GLY A 47 18.79 -12.22 -34.45
N LEU A 48 17.70 -11.46 -34.59
CA LEU A 48 16.33 -11.94 -34.36
C LEU A 48 15.95 -13.03 -35.36
N LEU A 49 16.27 -12.84 -36.65
CA LEU A 49 16.03 -13.82 -37.71
C LEU A 49 16.87 -15.10 -37.51
N LEU A 50 18.12 -14.97 -37.10
CA LEU A 50 19.00 -16.10 -36.84
C LEU A 50 18.51 -16.92 -35.64
N THR A 51 18.05 -16.25 -34.58
CA THR A 51 17.46 -16.91 -33.39
C THR A 51 16.16 -17.62 -33.75
N ARG A 52 15.32 -17.01 -34.60
CA ARG A 52 14.10 -17.62 -35.14
C ARG A 52 14.40 -18.90 -35.96
N THR A 53 15.51 -18.92 -36.69
CA THR A 53 15.87 -20.00 -37.61
C THR A 53 16.55 -21.16 -36.89
N ASN A 54 17.58 -20.89 -36.07
CA ASN A 54 18.41 -21.92 -35.44
C ASN A 54 17.79 -22.51 -34.16
N ARG A 55 17.02 -21.70 -33.40
CA ARG A 55 16.31 -22.10 -32.18
C ARG A 55 17.18 -22.77 -31.11
N ASP A 56 18.46 -22.45 -31.04
CA ASP A 56 19.37 -22.95 -30.02
C ASP A 56 19.64 -21.90 -28.92
N ALA A 57 20.15 -22.37 -27.77
CA ALA A 57 20.45 -21.50 -26.63
C ALA A 57 21.58 -20.51 -26.94
N HIS A 58 22.46 -20.85 -27.89
CA HIS A 58 23.57 -20.00 -28.30
C HIS A 58 23.10 -18.78 -29.10
N ALA A 59 22.23 -18.97 -30.10
CA ALA A 59 21.65 -17.85 -30.85
C ALA A 59 20.87 -16.90 -29.93
N ALA A 60 20.10 -17.45 -28.99
CA ALA A 60 19.39 -16.65 -27.99
C ALA A 60 20.34 -15.81 -27.13
N GLN A 61 21.42 -16.41 -26.62
CA GLN A 61 22.41 -15.69 -25.82
C GLN A 61 23.11 -14.60 -26.64
N MET A 62 23.41 -14.87 -27.91
CA MET A 62 24.01 -13.87 -28.81
C MET A 62 23.06 -12.72 -29.12
N LEU A 63 21.77 -13.00 -29.36
CA LEU A 63 20.75 -11.97 -29.55
C LEU A 63 20.60 -11.07 -28.31
N LEU A 64 20.48 -11.68 -27.12
CA LEU A 64 20.37 -10.93 -25.87
C LEU A 64 21.58 -10.03 -25.66
N ARG A 65 22.79 -10.59 -25.83
CA ARG A 65 24.04 -9.83 -25.72
C ARG A 65 24.05 -8.63 -26.66
N LYS A 66 23.68 -8.86 -27.92
CA LYS A 66 23.61 -7.83 -28.95
C LYS A 66 22.58 -6.74 -28.63
N CYS A 67 21.41 -7.10 -28.10
CA CYS A 67 20.41 -6.15 -27.63
C CYS A 67 20.97 -5.24 -26.52
N VAL A 68 21.65 -5.84 -25.54
CA VAL A 68 22.19 -5.12 -24.38
C VAL A 68 23.34 -4.21 -24.80
N GLU A 69 24.27 -4.71 -25.61
CA GLU A 69 25.38 -3.92 -26.18
C GLU A 69 24.86 -2.77 -27.04
N ASN A 70 23.88 -3.01 -27.92
CA ASN A 70 23.27 -1.95 -28.73
C ASN A 70 22.61 -0.86 -27.88
N LEU A 71 21.91 -1.22 -26.79
CA LEU A 71 21.29 -0.24 -25.90
C LEU A 71 22.35 0.59 -25.16
N MET A 72 23.43 -0.04 -24.68
CA MET A 72 24.51 0.64 -23.97
C MET A 72 25.33 1.57 -24.87
N GLU A 73 25.70 1.10 -26.07
CA GLU A 73 26.48 1.88 -27.04
C GLU A 73 25.61 2.92 -27.75
N GLY A 74 24.40 2.52 -28.16
CA GLY A 74 23.49 3.38 -28.91
C GLY A 74 22.90 4.52 -28.09
N ALA A 75 22.78 4.40 -26.76
CA ALA A 75 22.26 5.47 -25.91
C ALA A 75 23.04 6.79 -26.02
N ARG A 76 24.34 6.73 -26.36
CA ARG A 76 25.20 7.91 -26.55
C ARG A 76 25.02 8.59 -27.90
N GLU A 77 24.58 7.82 -28.88
CA GLU A 77 24.42 8.23 -30.28
C GLU A 77 22.96 8.62 -30.59
N LEU A 78 22.09 8.66 -29.56
CA LEU A 78 20.70 9.08 -29.72
C LEU A 78 20.62 10.57 -30.07
N PRO A 79 19.71 10.97 -30.98
CA PRO A 79 19.49 12.37 -31.29
C PRO A 79 19.10 13.16 -30.04
N SER A 80 19.79 14.28 -29.79
CA SER A 80 19.45 15.23 -28.71
C SER A 80 18.47 16.32 -29.16
N GLU A 81 18.20 16.40 -30.46
CA GLU A 81 17.27 17.37 -31.04
C GLU A 81 15.82 17.02 -30.72
N PRO A 82 15.01 17.96 -30.20
CA PRO A 82 13.65 17.68 -29.73
C PRO A 82 12.71 17.17 -30.84
N GLU A 83 12.97 17.52 -32.10
CA GLU A 83 12.22 17.06 -33.27
C GLU A 83 12.45 15.57 -33.57
N LEU A 84 13.59 15.01 -33.13
CA LEU A 84 13.98 13.62 -33.35
C LEU A 84 13.80 12.74 -32.09
N ASN A 85 13.26 13.28 -31.00
CA ASN A 85 12.99 12.53 -29.76
C ASN A 85 12.15 11.26 -30.00
N GLN A 86 11.25 11.28 -30.98
CA GLN A 86 10.45 10.10 -31.34
C GLN A 86 11.31 8.95 -31.88
N LEU A 87 12.40 9.24 -32.59
CA LEU A 87 13.35 8.22 -33.05
C LEU A 87 14.10 7.59 -31.88
N ALA A 88 14.50 8.40 -30.90
CA ALA A 88 15.20 7.91 -29.71
C ALA A 88 14.32 6.94 -28.89
N LEU A 89 13.04 7.28 -28.71
CA LEU A 89 12.07 6.40 -28.06
C LEU A 89 11.86 5.10 -28.83
N ARG A 90 11.74 5.16 -30.16
CA ARG A 90 11.58 3.96 -31.00
C ARG A 90 12.80 3.05 -30.96
N PHE A 91 14.01 3.61 -30.95
CA PHE A 91 15.24 2.83 -30.78
C PHE A 91 15.22 2.06 -29.46
N ARG A 92 14.95 2.75 -28.34
CA ARG A 92 14.82 2.13 -27.01
C ARG A 92 13.76 1.03 -27.01
N ASP A 93 12.55 1.37 -27.44
CA ASP A 93 11.38 0.50 -27.32
C ASP A 93 11.54 -0.78 -28.16
N CYS A 94 12.13 -0.70 -29.35
CA CYS A 94 12.41 -1.89 -30.17
C CYS A 94 13.33 -2.88 -29.46
N HIS A 95 14.41 -2.41 -28.84
CA HIS A 95 15.35 -3.27 -28.12
C HIS A 95 14.71 -3.86 -26.85
N LEU A 96 13.95 -3.05 -26.10
CA LEU A 96 13.24 -3.51 -24.91
C LEU A 96 12.15 -4.53 -25.24
N ILE A 97 11.44 -4.37 -26.36
CA ILE A 97 10.43 -5.34 -26.82
C ILE A 97 11.09 -6.68 -27.13
N VAL A 98 12.27 -6.71 -27.77
CA VAL A 98 13.01 -7.96 -27.99
C VAL A 98 13.41 -8.61 -26.65
N LEU A 99 13.90 -7.84 -25.68
CA LEU A 99 14.27 -8.39 -24.37
C LEU A 99 13.05 -8.90 -23.59
N LYS A 100 11.93 -8.17 -23.63
CA LYS A 100 10.66 -8.61 -23.02
C LYS A 100 10.07 -9.84 -23.69
N ALA A 101 10.23 -9.96 -25.01
CA ALA A 101 9.86 -11.16 -25.76
C ALA A 101 10.62 -12.40 -25.30
N MET A 102 11.91 -12.23 -25.02
CA MET A 102 12.75 -13.31 -24.47
C MET A 102 12.37 -13.63 -23.03
N ALA A 103 11.99 -12.62 -22.25
CA ALA A 103 11.54 -12.76 -20.86
C ALA A 103 10.14 -13.38 -20.69
N ASP A 104 9.34 -13.47 -21.75
CA ASP A 104 8.04 -14.14 -21.72
C ASP A 104 8.21 -15.61 -21.29
N HIS A 105 7.33 -16.08 -20.39
CA HIS A 105 7.33 -17.46 -19.89
C HIS A 105 7.20 -18.52 -21.00
N ARG A 106 6.60 -18.16 -22.14
CA ARG A 106 6.47 -19.03 -23.34
C ARG A 106 7.74 -19.07 -24.19
N SER A 107 8.73 -18.23 -23.89
CA SER A 107 10.01 -18.12 -24.59
C SER A 107 11.14 -18.68 -23.71
N TYR A 108 12.07 -17.86 -23.23
CA TYR A 108 13.19 -18.28 -22.37
C TYR A 108 12.93 -17.99 -20.88
N GLY A 109 11.89 -17.22 -20.56
CA GLY A 109 11.49 -16.89 -19.20
C GLY A 109 12.30 -15.75 -18.57
N MET A 110 11.66 -15.11 -17.58
CA MET A 110 12.19 -13.92 -16.91
C MET A 110 13.49 -14.20 -16.16
N ILE A 111 13.60 -15.36 -15.49
CA ILE A 111 14.77 -15.70 -14.66
C ILE A 111 16.03 -15.84 -15.54
N TRP A 112 15.93 -16.54 -16.66
CA TRP A 112 17.06 -16.72 -17.58
C TRP A 112 17.44 -15.38 -18.23
N THR A 113 16.43 -14.63 -18.70
CA THR A 113 16.66 -13.36 -19.41
C THR A 113 17.31 -12.34 -18.49
N SER A 114 16.76 -12.12 -17.29
CA SER A 114 17.28 -11.14 -16.34
C SER A 114 18.69 -11.49 -15.84
N LYS A 115 18.96 -12.77 -15.55
CA LYS A 115 20.29 -13.23 -15.13
C LYS A 115 21.35 -12.98 -16.21
N ASN A 116 21.07 -13.36 -17.45
CA ASN A 116 22.03 -13.19 -18.55
C ASN A 116 22.18 -11.73 -18.96
N LEU A 117 21.11 -10.93 -18.88
CA LEU A 117 21.17 -9.49 -19.13
C LEU A 117 22.03 -8.78 -18.09
N THR A 118 21.79 -9.01 -16.79
CA THR A 118 22.61 -8.40 -15.73
C THR A 118 24.07 -8.82 -15.87
N LYS A 119 24.35 -10.07 -16.21
CA LYS A 119 25.72 -10.55 -16.46
C LYS A 119 26.37 -9.85 -17.67
N CYS A 120 25.64 -9.73 -18.77
CA CYS A 120 26.12 -9.03 -19.97
C CYS A 120 26.43 -7.55 -19.68
N TRP A 121 25.57 -6.88 -18.91
CA TRP A 121 25.80 -5.51 -18.47
C TRP A 121 27.01 -5.40 -17.53
N ALA A 122 27.15 -6.31 -16.57
CA ALA A 122 28.28 -6.35 -15.63
C ALA A 122 29.64 -6.59 -16.32
N GLU A 123 29.65 -7.38 -17.39
CA GLU A 123 30.85 -7.68 -18.21
C GLU A 123 31.18 -6.58 -19.24
N ALA A 124 30.31 -5.57 -19.40
CA ALA A 124 30.52 -4.50 -20.35
C ALA A 124 31.72 -3.61 -20.00
N ARG A 125 32.21 -2.85 -20.99
CA ARG A 125 33.27 -1.86 -20.80
C ARG A 125 32.76 -0.72 -19.91
N ASP A 126 33.56 -0.27 -18.96
CA ASP A 126 33.14 0.76 -17.99
C ASP A 126 32.71 2.07 -18.64
N GLU A 127 33.28 2.40 -19.80
CA GLU A 127 32.87 3.55 -20.59
C GLU A 127 31.38 3.50 -20.93
N ILE A 128 30.82 2.36 -21.33
CA ILE A 128 29.42 2.26 -21.79
C ILE A 128 28.46 1.73 -20.72
N LYS A 129 28.98 1.07 -19.69
CA LYS A 129 28.21 0.39 -18.63
C LYS A 129 27.43 1.35 -17.75
N TYR A 130 28.09 2.41 -17.27
CA TYR A 130 27.56 3.33 -16.25
C TYR A 130 26.78 4.49 -16.87
N ASN A 131 25.77 4.18 -17.69
CA ASN A 131 24.85 5.15 -18.26
C ASN A 131 23.51 5.10 -17.48
N LEU A 132 23.09 6.24 -16.91
CA LEU A 132 21.90 6.33 -16.06
C LEU A 132 20.61 6.02 -16.82
N ASP A 133 20.47 6.49 -18.05
CA ASP A 133 19.27 6.27 -18.88
C ASP A 133 19.11 4.77 -19.19
N VAL A 134 20.21 4.10 -19.53
CA VAL A 134 20.20 2.66 -19.80
C VAL A 134 19.89 1.86 -18.54
N GLY A 135 20.46 2.26 -17.40
CA GLY A 135 20.12 1.71 -16.10
C GLY A 135 18.63 1.86 -15.79
N ASP A 136 18.08 3.05 -16.01
CA ASP A 136 16.66 3.36 -15.82
C ASP A 136 15.74 2.49 -16.70
N TRP A 137 16.08 2.35 -17.98
CA TRP A 137 15.31 1.54 -18.92
C TRP A 137 15.22 0.07 -18.49
N PHE A 138 16.32 -0.50 -18.00
CA PHE A 138 16.37 -1.89 -17.53
C PHE A 138 15.65 -2.08 -16.19
N ILE A 139 15.80 -1.13 -15.26
CA ILE A 139 15.12 -1.16 -13.95
C ILE A 139 13.60 -1.04 -14.15
N ARG A 140 13.12 0.01 -14.82
CA ARG A 140 11.67 0.23 -15.07
C ARG A 140 11.03 -0.88 -15.90
N SER A 141 11.81 -1.59 -16.70
CA SER A 141 11.33 -2.76 -17.46
C SER A 141 11.36 -4.08 -16.68
N ASN A 142 11.80 -4.09 -15.41
CA ASN A 142 12.02 -5.29 -14.59
C ASN A 142 12.95 -6.32 -15.26
N LEU A 143 13.93 -5.85 -16.04
CA LEU A 143 14.83 -6.71 -16.80
C LEU A 143 16.11 -7.03 -16.03
N PHE A 144 16.53 -6.20 -15.08
CA PHE A 144 17.65 -6.55 -14.22
C PHE A 144 17.27 -7.61 -13.20
N ASN A 145 18.16 -8.59 -13.01
CA ASN A 145 18.21 -9.34 -11.77
C ASN A 145 18.81 -8.44 -10.67
N LEU A 146 17.95 -7.96 -9.77
CA LEU A 146 18.32 -6.96 -8.75
C LEU A 146 19.36 -7.49 -7.75
N GLN A 147 19.32 -8.78 -7.40
CA GLN A 147 20.33 -9.37 -6.51
C GLN A 147 21.73 -9.36 -7.14
N LEU A 148 21.85 -9.78 -8.41
CA LEU A 148 23.12 -9.75 -9.12
C LEU A 148 23.61 -8.32 -9.38
N LEU A 149 22.67 -7.38 -9.57
CA LEU A 149 22.98 -5.96 -9.70
C LEU A 149 23.56 -5.41 -8.40
N ASP A 150 22.92 -5.66 -7.25
CA ASP A 150 23.38 -5.22 -5.93
C ASP A 150 24.76 -5.79 -5.60
N GLU A 151 24.96 -7.10 -5.80
CA GLU A 151 26.26 -7.75 -5.60
C GLU A 151 27.36 -7.14 -6.50
N HIS A 152 27.05 -6.84 -7.76
CA HIS A 152 28.04 -6.27 -8.68
C HIS A 152 28.40 -4.83 -8.32
N LEU A 153 27.38 -4.00 -8.03
CA LEU A 153 27.59 -2.60 -7.65
C LEU A 153 28.37 -2.50 -6.32
N ALA A 154 27.99 -3.27 -5.31
CA ALA A 154 28.71 -3.31 -4.03
C ALA A 154 30.18 -3.73 -4.21
N ARG A 155 30.45 -4.80 -4.97
CA ARG A 155 31.83 -5.25 -5.24
C ARG A 155 32.63 -4.21 -6.01
N THR A 156 32.01 -3.49 -6.95
CA THR A 156 32.67 -2.43 -7.72
C THR A 156 33.07 -1.26 -6.83
N LEU A 157 32.19 -0.87 -5.90
CA LEU A 157 32.45 0.20 -4.93
C LEU A 157 33.53 -0.20 -3.91
N GLU A 158 33.64 -1.47 -3.57
CA GLU A 158 34.62 -1.99 -2.60
C GLU A 158 36.01 -2.24 -3.20
N ASP A 159 36.17 -2.33 -4.52
CA ASP A 159 37.46 -2.67 -5.14
C ASP A 159 38.47 -1.51 -5.01
N PRO A 160 39.53 -1.65 -4.18
CA PRO A 160 40.51 -0.58 -3.98
C PRO A 160 41.37 -0.32 -5.24
N ARG A 161 41.30 -1.16 -6.28
CA ARG A 161 41.96 -0.91 -7.58
C ARG A 161 41.12 -0.05 -8.51
N VAL A 162 39.81 0.01 -8.28
CA VAL A 162 38.84 0.80 -9.04
C VAL A 162 38.45 2.03 -8.21
N HIS A 163 39.42 2.90 -7.90
CA HIS A 163 39.12 4.28 -7.47
C HIS A 163 38.62 5.11 -8.66
N SER A 164 37.73 4.55 -9.50
CA SER A 164 37.10 5.27 -10.59
C SER A 164 35.90 6.03 -10.03
N TYR A 165 35.92 7.35 -10.21
CA TYR A 165 34.85 8.27 -9.82
C TYR A 165 33.50 7.93 -10.50
N ILE A 166 33.53 7.28 -11.66
CA ILE A 166 32.37 7.04 -12.54
C ILE A 166 31.35 6.05 -11.93
N PRO A 167 31.71 4.82 -11.50
CA PRO A 167 30.80 3.91 -10.81
C PRO A 167 30.13 4.53 -9.58
N SER A 168 30.90 5.29 -8.77
CA SER A 168 30.38 5.94 -7.58
C SER A 168 29.30 6.98 -7.90
N ILE A 169 29.52 7.83 -8.91
CA ILE A 169 28.48 8.77 -9.37
C ILE A 169 27.24 8.03 -9.87
N PHE A 170 27.42 6.99 -10.69
CA PHE A 170 26.31 6.24 -11.24
C PHE A 170 25.43 5.64 -10.13
N VAL A 171 26.04 5.02 -9.11
CA VAL A 171 25.30 4.49 -7.97
C VAL A 171 24.63 5.61 -7.18
N MET A 172 25.31 6.73 -6.93
CA MET A 172 24.74 7.87 -6.24
C MET A 172 23.52 8.45 -6.96
N GLN A 173 23.57 8.56 -8.29
CA GLN A 173 22.44 9.00 -9.12
C GLN A 173 21.29 8.01 -9.10
N LEU A 174 21.58 6.71 -9.15
CA LEU A 174 20.56 5.65 -9.10
C LEU A 174 19.84 5.67 -7.74
N VAL A 175 20.60 5.84 -6.65
CA VAL A 175 20.06 6.03 -5.29
C VAL A 175 19.21 7.31 -5.21
N GLN A 176 19.69 8.43 -5.76
CA GLN A 176 18.95 9.68 -5.78
C GLN A 176 17.61 9.52 -6.52
N VAL A 177 17.61 9.00 -7.74
CA VAL A 177 16.41 8.86 -8.57
C VAL A 177 15.39 7.90 -7.95
N TYR A 178 15.83 6.71 -7.55
CA TYR A 178 14.91 5.65 -7.13
C TYR A 178 14.59 5.65 -5.64
N LEU A 179 15.50 6.11 -4.79
CA LEU A 179 15.32 6.05 -3.34
C LEU A 179 15.01 7.43 -2.73
N ILE A 180 15.21 8.55 -3.43
CA ILE A 180 14.94 9.89 -2.89
C ILE A 180 13.87 10.64 -3.68
N ASP A 181 14.05 10.79 -5.01
CA ASP A 181 13.22 11.68 -5.83
C ASP A 181 11.86 11.09 -6.24
N ASP A 182 11.76 9.77 -6.43
CA ASP A 182 10.54 9.08 -6.90
C ASP A 182 10.01 8.04 -5.88
N PRO A 183 9.53 8.47 -4.69
CA PRO A 183 9.12 7.59 -3.59
C PRO A 183 7.84 6.78 -3.87
N SER A 184 7.12 7.09 -4.96
CA SER A 184 5.92 6.34 -5.39
C SER A 184 6.25 5.07 -6.17
N ASN A 185 7.51 4.92 -6.59
CA ASN A 185 7.93 3.93 -7.56
C ASN A 185 8.23 2.59 -6.90
N SER A 186 7.37 1.60 -7.14
CA SER A 186 7.46 0.27 -6.51
C SER A 186 8.53 -0.67 -7.11
N VAL A 187 9.32 -0.18 -8.07
CA VAL A 187 10.21 -1.00 -8.92
C VAL A 187 11.55 -1.31 -8.25
N LEU A 188 12.13 -0.37 -7.50
CA LEU A 188 13.40 -0.55 -6.80
C LEU A 188 13.31 0.03 -5.40
N SER A 189 13.69 -0.76 -4.39
CA SER A 189 13.62 -0.39 -2.98
C SER A 189 14.99 -0.43 -2.30
N GLU A 190 15.08 0.18 -1.12
CA GLU A 190 16.29 0.11 -0.28
C GLU A 190 16.70 -1.33 0.04
N THR A 191 15.74 -2.27 0.13
CA THR A 191 16.03 -3.69 0.34
C THR A 191 16.67 -4.38 -0.86
N ASP A 192 16.44 -3.85 -2.07
CA ASP A 192 17.01 -4.41 -3.30
C ASP A 192 18.47 -3.98 -3.53
N LEU A 193 18.93 -2.93 -2.82
CA LEU A 193 20.28 -2.35 -2.94
C LEU A 193 21.06 -2.40 -1.61
N GLN A 194 20.78 -3.37 -0.75
CA GLN A 194 21.31 -3.37 0.61
C GLN A 194 22.85 -3.39 0.63
N LEU A 195 23.48 -4.27 -0.15
CA LEU A 195 24.94 -4.40 -0.16
C LEU A 195 25.60 -3.14 -0.71
N THR A 196 24.99 -2.54 -1.73
CA THR A 196 25.44 -1.30 -2.36
C THR A 196 25.36 -0.13 -1.39
N LEU A 197 24.26 0.00 -0.63
CA LEU A 197 24.10 1.04 0.38
C LEU A 197 25.10 0.86 1.53
N GLU A 198 25.36 -0.37 1.99
CA GLU A 198 26.38 -0.66 2.99
C GLU A 198 27.80 -0.30 2.51
N ALA A 199 28.10 -0.53 1.22
CA ALA A 199 29.36 -0.10 0.60
C ALA A 199 29.48 1.43 0.53
N LEU A 200 28.42 2.14 0.11
CA LEU A 200 28.38 3.61 0.09
C LEU A 200 28.58 4.22 1.48
N VAL A 201 27.93 3.67 2.51
CA VAL A 201 28.11 4.14 3.89
C VAL A 201 29.56 3.93 4.36
N ARG A 202 30.22 2.83 3.98
CA ARG A 202 31.65 2.63 4.29
C ARG A 202 32.54 3.65 3.58
N ILE A 203 32.27 3.93 2.31
CA ILE A 203 33.00 4.96 1.53
C ILE A 203 32.81 6.36 2.12
N CYS A 204 31.61 6.67 2.63
CA CYS A 204 31.31 7.94 3.27
C CYS A 204 32.20 8.24 4.48
N HIS A 205 32.75 7.22 5.15
CA HIS A 205 33.66 7.37 6.28
C HIS A 205 35.16 7.36 5.86
N SER A 206 35.45 7.23 4.57
CA SER A 206 36.81 7.31 4.02
C SER A 206 37.25 8.76 3.79
N ARG A 207 38.55 9.02 3.84
CA ARG A 207 39.14 10.35 3.54
C ARG A 207 38.97 10.78 2.07
N GLN A 208 38.48 9.90 1.20
CA GLN A 208 38.28 10.13 -0.25
C GLN A 208 36.82 9.93 -0.66
N ALA A 209 35.85 10.33 0.17
CA ALA A 209 34.44 10.23 -0.17
C ALA A 209 34.10 11.15 -1.39
N PRO A 210 33.33 10.67 -2.38
CA PRO A 210 32.84 11.49 -3.49
C PRO A 210 31.99 12.69 -3.01
N ASP A 211 32.11 13.82 -3.71
CA ASP A 211 31.32 15.02 -3.43
C ASP A 211 29.82 14.74 -3.54
N GLY A 212 29.05 15.17 -2.53
CA GLY A 212 27.60 14.94 -2.44
C GLY A 212 27.18 13.61 -1.81
N LEU A 213 28.09 12.65 -1.60
CA LEU A 213 27.75 11.37 -0.97
C LEU A 213 27.26 11.54 0.47
N VAL A 214 27.90 12.43 1.24
CA VAL A 214 27.48 12.72 2.62
C VAL A 214 26.05 13.25 2.64
N SER A 215 25.73 14.23 1.78
CA SER A 215 24.39 14.80 1.66
C SER A 215 23.36 13.78 1.18
N LEU A 216 23.73 12.87 0.29
CA LEU A 216 22.87 11.78 -0.18
C LEU A 216 22.53 10.80 0.95
N ILE A 217 23.53 10.40 1.75
CA ILE A 217 23.34 9.53 2.91
C ILE A 217 22.52 10.24 4.00
N GLU A 218 22.73 11.54 4.21
CA GLU A 218 21.91 12.36 5.10
C GLU A 218 20.46 12.47 4.60
N ALA A 219 20.23 12.64 3.31
CA ALA A 219 18.89 12.67 2.72
C ALA A 219 18.17 11.31 2.87
N LEU A 220 18.88 10.19 2.68
CA LEU A 220 18.34 8.84 2.97
C LEU A 220 18.01 8.66 4.46
N ARG A 221 18.86 9.15 5.37
CA ARG A 221 18.60 9.13 6.82
C ARG A 221 17.42 10.01 7.19
N MET A 222 17.35 11.23 6.68
CA MET A 222 16.22 12.13 6.86
C MET A 222 14.94 11.54 6.30
N LYS A 223 15.00 10.81 5.18
CA LYS A 223 13.86 10.05 4.64
C LYS A 223 13.48 8.89 5.54
N HIS A 224 14.42 8.14 6.11
CA HIS A 224 14.09 7.12 7.12
C HIS A 224 13.45 7.74 8.37
N ASP A 225 13.99 8.88 8.81
CA ASP A 225 13.46 9.65 9.93
C ASP A 225 12.10 10.26 9.58
N LEU A 226 11.87 10.72 8.35
CA LEU A 226 10.58 11.21 7.86
C LEU A 226 9.59 10.07 7.63
N LEU A 227 9.98 8.90 7.14
CA LEU A 227 9.07 7.75 6.99
C LEU A 227 8.72 7.11 8.33
N SER A 228 9.63 7.19 9.31
CA SER A 228 9.37 6.79 10.69
C SER A 228 8.62 7.87 11.47
N SER A 229 8.88 9.16 11.22
CA SER A 229 8.25 10.32 11.86
C SER A 229 6.92 10.71 11.22
N GLU A 230 6.70 10.57 9.91
CA GLU A 230 5.39 10.72 9.26
C GLU A 230 4.46 9.55 9.59
N ARG A 231 5.01 8.40 9.99
CA ARG A 231 4.24 7.30 10.59
C ARG A 231 4.07 7.44 12.12
N LEU A 232 4.78 8.36 12.79
CA LEU A 232 4.78 8.49 14.26
C LEU A 232 4.76 9.92 14.86
N THR A 233 4.51 11.00 14.12
CA THR A 233 4.42 12.35 14.69
C THR A 233 3.11 13.05 14.40
N GLY A 234 2.22 12.95 15.39
CA GLY A 234 1.76 14.17 16.05
C GLY A 234 2.52 14.31 17.38
N GLY A 235 3.45 15.27 17.48
CA GLY A 235 4.00 15.71 18.77
C GLY A 235 5.47 16.15 18.79
N ASN A 236 5.67 17.46 18.82
CA ASN A 236 6.83 18.28 19.24
C ASN A 236 8.18 17.63 19.61
N SER A 237 9.19 18.14 18.90
CA SER A 237 10.52 18.56 19.37
C SER A 237 10.82 18.44 20.87
N LEU A 238 11.75 17.53 21.20
CA LEU A 238 12.77 17.75 22.22
C LEU A 238 14.13 17.34 21.62
N SER A 239 14.88 18.37 21.22
CA SER A 239 16.30 18.28 20.93
C SER A 239 17.09 17.83 22.17
N GLY A 240 18.08 16.96 21.98
CA GLY A 240 19.24 16.93 22.86
C GLY A 240 19.68 15.55 23.35
N SER A 241 20.25 14.72 22.47
CA SER A 241 21.36 13.85 22.83
C SER A 241 22.12 13.40 21.58
N ASN A 242 23.26 14.04 21.33
CA ASN A 242 24.31 13.49 20.49
C ASN A 242 24.91 12.28 21.22
N THR A 243 24.52 11.06 20.83
CA THR A 243 25.26 9.83 21.14
C THR A 243 25.39 9.01 19.86
N PRO A 244 26.60 8.53 19.50
CA PRO A 244 26.81 7.76 18.30
C PRO A 244 26.38 6.30 18.48
N LEU A 245 25.74 5.74 17.45
CA LEU A 245 25.58 4.31 17.14
C LEU A 245 24.82 3.43 18.17
N SER A 246 23.50 3.29 17.96
CA SER A 246 22.73 2.13 18.42
C SER A 246 21.90 1.58 17.25
N ALA A 247 22.16 0.33 16.86
CA ALA A 247 21.45 -0.35 15.78
C ALA A 247 19.96 -0.48 16.11
N GLY A 248 19.09 0.14 15.30
CA GLY A 248 17.66 0.21 15.56
C GLY A 248 16.93 -1.14 15.35
N PRO A 249 15.74 -1.32 15.97
CA PRO A 249 14.90 -2.53 15.83
C PRO A 249 14.57 -2.91 14.36
N SER A 250 14.54 -1.93 13.46
CA SER A 250 14.29 -2.12 12.03
C SER A 250 15.39 -2.93 11.33
N LEU A 251 16.67 -2.78 11.71
CA LEU A 251 17.79 -3.46 11.04
C LEU A 251 17.75 -4.99 11.23
N HIS A 252 17.40 -5.45 12.43
CA HIS A 252 17.32 -6.90 12.70
C HIS A 252 16.17 -7.57 11.93
N PHE A 253 15.06 -6.85 11.73
CA PHE A 253 13.96 -7.32 10.91
C PHE A 253 14.40 -7.48 9.45
N HIS A 254 14.96 -6.43 8.84
CA HIS A 254 15.43 -6.46 7.45
C HIS A 254 16.53 -7.51 7.24
N SER A 255 17.48 -7.60 8.17
CA SER A 255 18.51 -8.63 8.19
C SER A 255 17.93 -10.06 8.27
N GLY A 256 16.77 -10.24 8.90
CA GLY A 256 16.05 -11.52 8.87
C GLY A 256 15.45 -11.82 7.50
N VAL A 257 14.84 -10.82 6.85
CA VAL A 257 14.23 -10.96 5.53
C VAL A 257 15.27 -11.35 4.48
N THR A 258 16.45 -10.71 4.47
CA THR A 258 17.47 -10.99 3.46
C THR A 258 18.16 -12.34 3.68
N GLN A 259 18.49 -12.67 4.93
CA GLN A 259 19.12 -13.95 5.27
C GLN A 259 18.17 -15.15 5.09
N ALA A 260 16.87 -14.94 4.91
CA ALA A 260 15.94 -16.01 4.54
C ALA A 260 16.31 -16.70 3.22
N ARG A 261 16.98 -15.99 2.31
CA ARG A 261 17.43 -16.49 1.00
C ARG A 261 18.87 -17.03 1.00
N ASP A 262 19.56 -17.02 2.15
CA ASP A 262 20.91 -17.59 2.25
C ASP A 262 20.82 -19.12 2.45
N PHE A 263 21.26 -19.87 1.43
CA PHE A 263 21.25 -21.33 1.43
C PHE A 263 22.63 -21.96 1.71
N GLN A 264 23.68 -21.16 1.98
CA GLN A 264 25.03 -21.68 2.19
C GLN A 264 25.26 -22.06 3.65
N ASP A 265 24.70 -23.18 4.11
CA ASP A 265 24.86 -23.62 5.48
C ASP A 265 26.17 -24.39 5.75
N PRO A 266 26.77 -24.23 6.94
CA PRO A 266 27.84 -25.10 7.39
C PRO A 266 27.45 -26.59 7.31
N PRO A 267 28.36 -27.47 6.89
CA PRO A 267 28.09 -28.90 6.82
C PRO A 267 27.64 -29.44 8.19
N ALA A 268 26.66 -30.35 8.17
CA ALA A 268 25.97 -30.91 9.33
C ALA A 268 25.07 -29.96 10.15
N LEU A 269 24.98 -28.65 9.84
CA LEU A 269 24.07 -27.75 10.58
C LEU A 269 22.60 -28.13 10.38
N GLN A 270 22.21 -28.50 9.15
CA GLN A 270 20.86 -28.92 8.82
C GLN A 270 20.44 -30.17 9.62
N GLU A 271 21.28 -31.21 9.62
CA GLU A 271 21.03 -32.45 10.38
C GLU A 271 20.93 -32.18 11.89
N LYS A 272 21.86 -31.39 12.44
CA LYS A 272 21.81 -30.98 13.87
C LYS A 272 20.52 -30.25 14.21
N THR A 273 20.09 -29.33 13.34
CA THR A 273 18.86 -28.55 13.53
C THR A 273 17.62 -29.44 13.46
N GLU A 274 17.61 -30.40 12.54
CA GLU A 274 16.53 -31.37 12.42
C GLU A 274 16.39 -32.24 13.67
N VAL A 275 17.50 -32.76 14.19
CA VAL A 275 17.51 -33.56 15.42
C VAL A 275 16.95 -32.72 16.58
N LEU A 276 17.48 -31.51 16.79
CA LEU A 276 17.02 -30.61 17.85
C LEU A 276 15.53 -30.29 17.73
N LEU A 277 15.04 -29.95 16.53
CA LEU A 277 13.63 -29.62 16.34
C LEU A 277 12.72 -30.83 16.64
N ARG A 278 13.10 -32.04 16.21
CA ARG A 278 12.35 -33.27 16.50
C ARG A 278 12.32 -33.58 18.00
N GLU A 279 13.46 -33.46 18.68
CA GLU A 279 13.55 -33.63 20.13
C GLU A 279 12.68 -32.60 20.87
N TRP A 280 12.70 -31.34 20.44
CA TRP A 280 11.84 -30.31 21.00
C TRP A 280 10.36 -30.63 20.83
N ILE A 281 9.93 -31.03 19.62
CA ILE A 281 8.55 -31.41 19.34
C ILE A 281 8.13 -32.58 20.25
N GLN A 282 8.99 -33.59 20.44
CA GLN A 282 8.71 -34.71 21.33
C GLN A 282 8.61 -34.27 22.80
N MET A 283 9.54 -33.43 23.26
CA MET A 283 9.51 -32.89 24.62
C MET A 283 8.28 -32.03 24.89
N TYR A 284 7.86 -31.20 23.92
CA TYR A 284 6.68 -30.34 24.04
C TYR A 284 5.38 -31.12 24.26
N HIS A 285 5.21 -32.26 23.57
CA HIS A 285 4.04 -33.12 23.74
C HIS A 285 4.17 -34.12 24.89
N SER A 286 5.32 -34.17 25.57
CA SER A 286 5.53 -35.09 26.69
C SER A 286 4.75 -34.65 27.94
N PRO A 287 4.10 -35.57 28.68
CA PRO A 287 3.49 -35.26 29.96
C PRO A 287 4.49 -34.76 31.02
N THR A 288 5.80 -34.95 30.79
CA THR A 288 6.89 -34.49 31.67
C THR A 288 7.44 -33.11 31.33
N ALA A 289 6.84 -32.37 30.37
CA ALA A 289 7.36 -31.07 29.92
C ALA A 289 7.43 -29.99 31.03
N GLY A 290 6.69 -30.17 32.13
CA GLY A 290 6.51 -29.20 33.20
C GLY A 290 5.45 -28.15 32.85
N GLN A 291 5.01 -27.37 33.85
CA GLN A 291 4.03 -26.30 33.63
C GLN A 291 4.56 -25.30 32.59
N GLY A 292 3.82 -25.10 31.50
CA GLY A 292 4.23 -24.22 30.41
C GLY A 292 5.52 -24.63 29.67
N SER A 293 5.90 -25.92 29.73
CA SER A 293 7.12 -26.47 29.11
C SER A 293 8.45 -25.96 29.67
N ALA A 294 8.46 -25.40 30.89
CA ALA A 294 9.65 -24.76 31.46
C ALA A 294 10.83 -25.73 31.69
N SER A 295 10.55 -26.94 32.18
CA SER A 295 11.61 -27.95 32.43
C SER A 295 12.18 -28.49 31.12
N ALA A 296 11.32 -28.79 30.15
CA ALA A 296 11.72 -29.16 28.79
C ALA A 296 12.57 -28.07 28.14
N PHE A 297 12.22 -26.80 28.31
CA PHE A 297 12.95 -25.67 27.75
C PHE A 297 14.36 -25.54 28.32
N GLN A 298 14.54 -25.66 29.64
CA GLN A 298 15.88 -25.64 30.24
C GLN A 298 16.76 -26.77 29.71
N HIS A 299 16.21 -27.98 29.57
CA HIS A 299 16.92 -29.11 28.97
C HIS A 299 17.29 -28.81 27.51
N PHE A 300 16.34 -28.29 26.73
CA PHE A 300 16.53 -27.98 25.32
C PHE A 300 17.60 -26.91 25.08
N VAL A 301 17.59 -25.81 25.85
CA VAL A 301 18.62 -24.76 25.76
C VAL A 301 20.01 -25.32 26.07
N LYS A 302 20.12 -26.25 27.02
CA LYS A 302 21.39 -26.95 27.28
C LYS A 302 21.84 -27.76 26.06
N GLN A 303 20.93 -28.49 25.40
CA GLN A 303 21.25 -29.21 24.16
C GLN A 303 21.67 -28.26 23.03
N MET A 304 20.95 -27.14 22.82
CA MET A 304 21.33 -26.14 21.82
C MET A 304 22.74 -25.60 22.05
N ASN A 305 23.13 -25.40 23.32
CA ASN A 305 24.47 -24.95 23.68
C ASN A 305 25.53 -26.04 23.41
N LEU A 306 25.25 -27.30 23.80
CA LEU A 306 26.12 -28.45 23.53
C LEU A 306 26.35 -28.68 22.02
N HIS A 307 25.30 -28.53 21.21
CA HIS A 307 25.37 -28.60 19.75
C HIS A 307 26.01 -27.35 19.10
N GLY A 308 26.32 -26.32 19.89
CA GLY A 308 27.01 -25.11 19.46
C GLY A 308 26.15 -24.13 18.66
N ILE A 309 24.82 -24.26 18.71
CA ILE A 309 23.90 -23.38 17.97
C ILE A 309 23.90 -21.96 18.54
N LEU A 310 24.03 -21.82 19.86
CA LEU A 310 23.98 -20.52 20.56
C LEU A 310 25.33 -19.77 20.56
N LYS A 311 26.30 -20.17 19.75
CA LYS A 311 27.65 -19.57 19.74
C LYS A 311 27.71 -18.21 19.07
N THR A 312 26.91 -18.00 18.03
CA THR A 312 26.93 -16.78 17.21
C THR A 312 25.51 -16.45 16.75
N ASP A 313 25.24 -15.16 16.54
CA ASP A 313 23.95 -14.69 16.00
C ASP A 313 23.67 -15.27 14.60
N ASP A 314 24.71 -15.54 13.80
CA ASP A 314 24.60 -16.18 12.50
C ASP A 314 24.06 -17.62 12.62
N LEU A 315 24.62 -18.44 13.51
CA LEU A 315 24.15 -19.81 13.74
C LEU A 315 22.73 -19.85 14.31
N ILE A 316 22.38 -18.91 15.19
CA ILE A 316 21.01 -18.76 15.70
C ILE A 316 20.06 -18.43 14.55
N THR A 317 20.45 -17.52 13.66
CA THR A 317 19.63 -17.13 12.51
C THR A 317 19.41 -18.32 11.57
N ARG A 318 20.48 -19.04 11.22
CA ARG A 318 20.40 -20.25 10.37
C ARG A 318 19.53 -21.33 11.00
N PHE A 319 19.67 -21.54 12.32
CA PHE A 319 18.83 -22.48 13.07
C PHE A 319 17.33 -22.15 12.91
N PHE A 320 16.94 -20.90 13.09
CA PHE A 320 15.53 -20.50 12.89
C PHE A 320 15.10 -20.64 11.43
N ARG A 321 15.94 -20.24 10.47
CA ARG A 321 15.64 -20.36 9.04
C ARG A 321 15.35 -21.81 8.64
N ILE A 322 16.20 -22.74 9.08
CA ILE A 322 16.06 -24.17 8.85
C ILE A 322 14.79 -24.69 9.54
N CYS A 323 14.55 -24.35 10.81
CA CYS A 323 13.35 -24.76 11.52
C CYS A 323 12.05 -24.30 10.82
N ILE A 324 11.98 -23.04 10.40
CA ILE A 324 10.81 -22.49 9.69
C ILE A 324 10.58 -23.26 8.38
N SER A 325 11.65 -23.47 7.60
CA SER A 325 11.59 -24.19 6.33
C SER A 325 11.13 -25.64 6.51
N MET A 326 11.68 -26.33 7.51
CA MET A 326 11.26 -27.70 7.86
C MET A 326 9.79 -27.78 8.28
N CYS A 327 9.34 -26.89 9.18
CA CYS A 327 7.94 -26.84 9.60
C CYS A 327 7.01 -26.58 8.42
N ARG A 328 7.40 -25.72 7.48
CA ARG A 328 6.68 -25.46 6.23
C ARG A 328 6.63 -26.71 5.36
N ASP A 329 7.78 -27.33 5.07
CA ASP A 329 7.88 -28.50 4.18
C ASP A 329 7.05 -29.67 4.72
N LEU A 330 7.11 -29.94 6.03
CA LEU A 330 6.31 -30.99 6.69
C LEU A 330 4.81 -30.71 6.59
N CYS A 331 4.40 -29.44 6.74
CA CYS A 331 3.02 -29.01 6.64
C CYS A 331 2.51 -29.18 5.19
N VAL A 332 3.23 -28.62 4.21
CA VAL A 332 2.88 -28.71 2.79
C VAL A 332 2.83 -30.16 2.32
N ARG A 333 3.83 -30.96 2.66
CA ARG A 333 3.84 -32.40 2.35
C ARG A 333 2.63 -33.12 2.91
N SER A 334 2.25 -32.84 4.16
CA SER A 334 1.07 -33.45 4.78
C SER A 334 -0.23 -33.03 4.08
N ILE A 335 -0.30 -31.81 3.54
CA ILE A 335 -1.45 -31.33 2.74
C ILE A 335 -1.52 -32.04 1.39
N LEU A 336 -0.39 -32.19 0.70
CA LEU A 336 -0.32 -32.79 -0.65
C LEU A 336 -0.52 -34.32 -0.62
N GLU A 337 -0.06 -35.02 0.42
CA GLU A 337 -0.24 -36.46 0.61
C GLU A 337 -1.72 -36.87 0.84
N GLN A 338 -2.67 -35.93 0.85
CA GLN A 338 -4.11 -36.20 0.97
C GLN A 338 -4.70 -37.07 -0.15
N GLY A 339 -4.02 -37.20 -1.29
CA GLY A 339 -4.55 -37.86 -2.51
C GLY A 339 -5.06 -39.29 -2.33
N GLN A 340 -4.69 -40.01 -1.25
CA GLN A 340 -5.22 -41.33 -0.90
C GLN A 340 -5.35 -41.54 0.64
N GLY A 341 -5.39 -40.46 1.44
CA GLY A 341 -5.13 -40.48 2.89
C GLY A 341 -6.22 -39.87 3.82
N PRO A 342 -5.93 -39.74 5.14
CA PRO A 342 -6.87 -39.46 6.24
C PRO A 342 -7.63 -38.11 6.15
N SER A 343 -8.67 -37.93 6.99
CA SER A 343 -9.58 -36.77 6.94
C SER A 343 -8.86 -35.40 6.97
N PRO A 344 -9.41 -34.33 6.33
CA PRO A 344 -8.80 -33.01 6.33
C PRO A 344 -8.50 -32.44 7.72
N THR A 345 -9.31 -32.81 8.71
CA THR A 345 -9.13 -32.43 10.12
C THR A 345 -7.89 -33.09 10.72
N TYR A 346 -7.65 -34.37 10.42
CA TYR A 346 -6.47 -35.09 10.89
C TYR A 346 -5.18 -34.48 10.33
N VAL A 347 -5.15 -34.17 9.04
CA VAL A 347 -3.99 -33.54 8.39
C VAL A 347 -3.66 -32.19 9.02
N ARG A 348 -4.68 -31.33 9.25
CA ARG A 348 -4.47 -30.05 9.96
C ARG A 348 -3.95 -30.26 11.38
N SER A 349 -4.50 -31.22 12.12
CA SER A 349 -4.04 -31.53 13.47
C SER A 349 -2.56 -31.93 13.49
N LYS A 350 -2.11 -32.75 12.54
CA LYS A 350 -0.70 -33.13 12.40
C LYS A 350 0.20 -31.93 12.08
N CYS A 351 -0.26 -31.02 11.23
CA CYS A 351 0.46 -29.78 10.96
C CYS A 351 0.59 -28.92 12.23
N PHE A 352 -0.50 -28.77 12.97
CA PHE A 352 -0.54 -27.96 14.19
C PHE A 352 0.36 -28.51 15.30
N GLN A 353 0.48 -29.83 15.45
CA GLN A 353 1.40 -30.43 16.42
C GLN A 353 2.84 -29.92 16.24
N ASN A 354 3.35 -29.90 15.00
CA ASN A 354 4.71 -29.43 14.73
C ASN A 354 4.82 -27.91 14.85
N LEU A 355 3.85 -27.16 14.29
CA LEU A 355 3.88 -25.71 14.24
C LEU A 355 3.72 -25.08 15.64
N ASP A 356 2.79 -25.57 16.46
CA ASP A 356 2.53 -25.04 17.80
C ASP A 356 3.71 -25.31 18.73
N ALA A 357 4.34 -26.48 18.63
CA ALA A 357 5.58 -26.78 19.34
C ALA A 357 6.69 -25.79 18.95
N PHE A 358 6.91 -25.57 17.65
CA PHE A 358 7.92 -24.63 17.18
C PHE A 358 7.64 -23.19 17.62
N VAL A 359 6.38 -22.74 17.55
CA VAL A 359 5.98 -21.41 18.05
C VAL A 359 6.26 -21.26 19.54
N ARG A 360 5.97 -22.30 20.34
CA ARG A 360 6.29 -22.29 21.77
C ARG A 360 7.79 -22.12 22.02
N LEU A 361 8.63 -22.77 21.21
CA LEU A 361 10.08 -22.60 21.30
C LEU A 361 10.49 -21.15 21.06
N ILE A 362 9.99 -20.53 19.99
CA ILE A 362 10.28 -19.12 19.67
C ILE A 362 9.85 -18.23 20.84
N ALA A 363 8.62 -18.38 21.34
CA ALA A 363 8.11 -17.57 22.42
C ALA A 363 8.96 -17.69 23.70
N LEU A 364 9.39 -18.90 24.04
CA LEU A 364 10.25 -19.13 25.21
C LEU A 364 11.66 -18.56 25.00
N LEU A 365 12.26 -18.67 23.81
CA LEU A 365 13.55 -18.07 23.49
C LEU A 365 13.49 -16.54 23.54
N VAL A 366 12.42 -15.92 23.04
CA VAL A 366 12.21 -14.46 23.15
C VAL A 366 12.07 -14.04 24.61
N LYS A 367 11.24 -14.74 25.41
CA LYS A 367 11.05 -14.41 26.83
C LYS A 367 12.33 -14.49 27.64
N HIS A 368 13.17 -15.50 27.39
CA HIS A 368 14.40 -15.75 28.13
C HIS A 368 15.66 -15.19 27.44
N SER A 369 15.52 -14.42 26.36
CA SER A 369 16.66 -13.78 25.67
C SER A 369 17.24 -12.64 26.52
N GLY A 370 18.52 -12.73 26.84
CA GLY A 370 19.22 -11.77 27.69
C GLY A 370 18.67 -11.68 29.12
N GLU A 371 19.05 -10.64 29.84
CA GLU A 371 18.60 -10.41 31.21
C GLU A 371 17.09 -10.11 31.29
N ALA A 372 16.48 -10.36 32.46
CA ALA A 372 15.04 -10.15 32.66
C ALA A 372 14.60 -8.70 32.43
N THR A 373 15.50 -7.73 32.68
CA THR A 373 15.27 -6.29 32.59
C THR A 373 15.61 -5.69 31.23
N ASN A 374 16.25 -6.44 30.33
CA ASN A 374 16.69 -5.90 29.04
C ASN A 374 15.65 -6.22 27.94
N PRO A 375 14.79 -5.27 27.55
CA PRO A 375 13.79 -5.49 26.50
C PRO A 375 14.43 -5.59 25.11
N THR A 376 15.61 -5.00 24.90
CA THR A 376 16.22 -4.83 23.58
C THR A 376 16.61 -6.16 22.95
N THR A 377 17.27 -7.05 23.69
CA THR A 377 17.69 -8.37 23.18
C THR A 377 16.50 -9.26 22.83
N LYS A 378 15.39 -9.13 23.58
CA LYS A 378 14.14 -9.86 23.33
C LYS A 378 13.50 -9.40 22.03
N ILE A 379 13.41 -8.08 21.84
CA ILE A 379 12.80 -7.46 20.66
C ILE A 379 13.66 -7.64 19.40
N ASN A 380 14.99 -7.58 19.50
CA ASN A 380 15.88 -7.83 18.37
C ASN A 380 15.74 -9.28 17.88
N LEU A 381 15.67 -10.25 18.79
CA LEU A 381 15.43 -11.65 18.45
C LEU A 381 14.06 -11.85 17.80
N LEU A 382 13.01 -11.24 18.37
CA LEU A 382 11.66 -11.30 17.78
C LEU A 382 11.65 -10.75 16.34
N ASN A 383 12.20 -9.55 16.13
CA ASN A 383 12.28 -8.93 14.81
C ASN A 383 13.05 -9.80 13.82
N LYS A 384 14.15 -10.42 14.26
CA LYS A 384 14.95 -11.33 13.44
C LYS A 384 14.15 -12.55 12.99
N VAL A 385 13.43 -13.20 13.91
CA VAL A 385 12.58 -14.37 13.60
C VAL A 385 11.42 -13.99 12.70
N LEU A 386 10.72 -12.88 12.97
CA LEU A 386 9.64 -12.40 12.11
C LEU A 386 10.15 -12.06 10.70
N GLY A 387 11.32 -11.43 10.59
CA GLY A 387 11.98 -11.16 9.32
C GLY A 387 12.26 -12.45 8.53
N LEU A 388 12.77 -13.49 9.18
CA LEU A 388 12.97 -14.81 8.55
C LEU A 388 11.66 -15.41 8.05
N VAL A 389 10.59 -15.39 8.87
CA VAL A 389 9.27 -15.89 8.47
C VAL A 389 8.77 -15.14 7.23
N CYS A 390 8.89 -13.81 7.20
CA CYS A 390 8.53 -12.98 6.04
C CYS A 390 9.34 -13.34 4.80
N GLY A 391 10.67 -13.36 4.90
CA GLY A 391 11.56 -13.63 3.77
C GLY A 391 11.34 -15.01 3.16
N ILE A 392 11.16 -16.03 4.02
CA ILE A 392 10.86 -17.40 3.56
C ILE A 392 9.49 -17.45 2.88
N MET A 393 8.48 -16.77 3.42
CA MET A 393 7.15 -16.76 2.81
C MET A 393 7.13 -16.05 1.45
N ILE A 394 7.79 -14.89 1.34
CA ILE A 394 7.88 -14.16 0.07
C ILE A 394 8.57 -15.03 -0.99
N HIS A 395 9.70 -15.65 -0.63
CA HIS A 395 10.39 -16.59 -1.52
C HIS A 395 9.52 -17.79 -1.89
N ASP A 396 8.70 -18.31 -0.97
CA ASP A 396 7.78 -19.42 -1.23
C ASP A 396 6.69 -19.02 -2.24
N ILE A 397 6.12 -17.82 -2.11
CA ILE A 397 5.14 -17.27 -3.05
C ILE A 397 5.78 -17.10 -4.44
N GLU A 398 6.99 -16.55 -4.51
CA GLU A 398 7.71 -16.35 -5.77
C GLU A 398 8.07 -17.67 -6.45
N SER A 399 8.45 -18.69 -5.68
CA SER A 399 8.90 -19.98 -6.21
C SER A 399 7.74 -20.89 -6.62
N ASN A 400 6.68 -20.94 -5.82
CA ASN A 400 5.58 -21.90 -5.98
C ASN A 400 4.32 -21.29 -6.60
N GLY A 401 4.23 -19.96 -6.72
CA GLY A 401 3.12 -19.27 -7.38
C GLY A 401 1.75 -19.74 -6.88
N THR A 402 1.00 -20.44 -7.74
CA THR A 402 -0.35 -20.95 -7.45
C THR A 402 -0.38 -22.14 -6.48
N GLU A 403 0.73 -22.84 -6.27
CA GLU A 403 0.82 -23.97 -5.35
C GLU A 403 1.09 -23.56 -3.90
N PHE A 404 1.38 -22.27 -3.67
CA PHE A 404 1.66 -21.69 -2.36
C PHE A 404 0.58 -22.05 -1.32
N GLN A 405 1.02 -22.44 -0.12
CA GLN A 405 0.14 -22.78 1.00
C GLN A 405 0.32 -21.79 2.16
N GLN A 406 -0.72 -21.01 2.47
CA GLN A 406 -0.70 -20.01 3.54
C GLN A 406 -0.70 -20.58 4.98
N LEU A 407 -1.14 -21.83 5.17
CA LEU A 407 -1.38 -22.44 6.49
C LEU A 407 -0.19 -22.39 7.47
N PRO A 408 1.03 -22.82 7.10
CA PRO A 408 2.17 -22.82 8.03
C PRO A 408 2.51 -21.41 8.51
N TYR A 409 2.56 -20.44 7.61
CA TYR A 409 2.87 -19.05 7.93
C TYR A 409 1.78 -18.39 8.77
N HIS A 410 0.52 -18.60 8.40
CA HIS A 410 -0.63 -18.13 9.16
C HIS A 410 -0.56 -18.61 10.61
N ARG A 411 -0.38 -19.92 10.81
CA ARG A 411 -0.35 -20.54 12.14
C ARG A 411 0.82 -20.04 12.97
N ILE A 412 2.02 -19.94 12.38
CA ILE A 412 3.21 -19.41 13.07
C ILE A 412 2.95 -17.99 13.56
N LEU A 413 2.49 -17.09 12.68
CA LEU A 413 2.28 -15.69 13.03
C LEU A 413 1.20 -15.51 14.10
N ILE A 414 0.03 -16.13 13.93
CA ILE A 414 -1.07 -15.93 14.88
C ILE A 414 -0.77 -16.56 16.24
N MET A 415 -0.21 -17.77 16.29
CA MET A 415 0.08 -18.43 17.55
C MET A 415 1.22 -17.73 18.29
N LEU A 416 2.24 -17.24 17.56
CA LEU A 416 3.33 -16.47 18.18
C LEU A 416 2.81 -15.14 18.74
N PHE A 417 1.91 -14.47 18.03
CA PHE A 417 1.26 -13.27 18.54
C PHE A 417 0.50 -13.54 19.84
N LEU A 418 -0.27 -14.63 19.90
CA LEU A 418 -1.03 -15.01 21.10
C LEU A 418 -0.12 -15.34 22.28
N GLU A 419 0.95 -16.11 22.06
CA GLU A 419 1.94 -16.47 23.08
C GLU A 419 2.64 -15.24 23.66
N LEU A 420 3.02 -14.28 22.81
CA LEU A 420 3.70 -13.04 23.24
C LEU A 420 2.73 -11.98 23.82
N ASN A 421 1.42 -12.24 23.77
CA ASN A 421 0.38 -11.42 24.40
C ASN A 421 -0.29 -12.12 25.59
N ALA A 422 0.31 -13.19 26.11
CA ALA A 422 -0.11 -13.81 27.37
C ALA A 422 0.02 -12.81 28.53
N PRO A 423 -0.82 -12.91 29.58
CA PRO A 423 -0.80 -12.01 30.74
C PRO A 423 0.38 -12.33 31.67
N GLU A 424 1.59 -12.03 31.23
CA GLU A 424 2.85 -12.19 31.97
C GLU A 424 3.55 -10.83 32.09
N ALA A 425 4.07 -10.46 33.28
CA ALA A 425 4.68 -9.14 33.52
C ALA A 425 5.85 -8.81 32.56
N ILE A 426 6.65 -9.81 32.19
CA ILE A 426 7.75 -9.66 31.23
C ILE A 426 7.22 -9.31 29.83
N LEU A 427 6.07 -9.86 29.43
CA LEU A 427 5.46 -9.60 28.13
C LEU A 427 4.75 -8.24 28.11
N GLU A 428 4.13 -7.85 29.22
CA GLU A 428 3.49 -6.54 29.38
C GLU A 428 4.51 -5.39 29.22
N SER A 429 5.72 -5.55 29.78
CA SER A 429 6.77 -4.53 29.67
C SER A 429 7.30 -4.32 28.26
N ILE A 430 7.21 -5.34 27.40
CA ILE A 430 7.66 -5.29 25.99
C ILE A 430 6.49 -5.26 24.99
N ASN A 431 5.25 -5.11 25.44
CA ASN A 431 4.07 -5.33 24.60
C ASN A 431 4.00 -4.37 23.41
N LEU A 432 4.22 -3.07 23.61
CA LEU A 432 4.16 -2.09 22.53
C LEU A 432 5.21 -2.39 21.42
N PRO A 433 6.51 -2.64 21.74
CA PRO A 433 7.48 -3.12 20.75
C PRO A 433 7.07 -4.42 20.04
N VAL A 434 6.42 -5.37 20.73
CA VAL A 434 5.87 -6.59 20.10
C VAL A 434 4.80 -6.21 19.08
N LEU A 435 3.84 -5.35 19.44
CA LEU A 435 2.80 -4.88 18.52
C LEU A 435 3.41 -4.18 17.29
N MET A 436 4.47 -3.38 17.49
CA MET A 436 5.19 -2.71 16.40
C MET A 436 5.83 -3.72 15.45
N ALA A 437 6.52 -4.75 15.98
CA ALA A 437 7.14 -5.79 15.18
C ALA A 437 6.12 -6.57 14.34
N PHE A 438 4.97 -6.95 14.92
CA PHE A 438 3.89 -7.61 14.19
C PHE A 438 3.22 -6.70 13.16
N THR A 439 3.06 -5.40 13.46
CA THR A 439 2.51 -4.44 12.50
C THR A 439 3.45 -4.27 11.31
N GLN A 440 4.76 -4.13 11.54
CA GLN A 440 5.75 -4.06 10.47
C GLN A 440 5.74 -5.33 9.60
N THR A 441 5.67 -6.50 10.25
CA THR A 441 5.53 -7.80 9.59
C THR A 441 4.30 -7.82 8.68
N LEU A 442 3.11 -7.50 9.21
CA LEU A 442 1.87 -7.52 8.44
C LEU A 442 1.84 -6.46 7.33
N HIS A 443 2.43 -5.29 7.55
CA HIS A 443 2.54 -4.26 6.51
C HIS A 443 3.43 -4.71 5.34
N LEU A 444 4.55 -5.38 5.62
CA LEU A 444 5.40 -5.96 4.57
C LEU A 444 4.66 -7.06 3.80
N LEU A 445 3.89 -7.88 4.52
CA LEU A 445 3.08 -8.97 3.97
C LEU A 445 1.71 -8.53 3.45
N ARG A 446 1.51 -7.22 3.21
CA ARG A 446 0.23 -6.69 2.74
C ARG A 446 -0.23 -7.38 1.45
N PRO A 447 -1.55 -7.50 1.23
CA PRO A 447 -2.09 -8.23 0.08
C PRO A 447 -1.60 -7.73 -1.30
N SER A 448 -1.23 -6.46 -1.44
CA SER A 448 -0.66 -5.92 -2.69
C SER A 448 0.74 -6.45 -3.01
N LYS A 449 1.49 -6.92 -2.00
CA LYS A 449 2.80 -7.56 -2.17
C LYS A 449 2.70 -9.08 -2.14
N CYS A 450 1.82 -9.62 -1.28
CA CYS A 450 1.63 -11.07 -1.12
C CYS A 450 0.16 -11.50 -1.36
N PRO A 451 -0.36 -11.47 -2.61
CA PRO A 451 -1.77 -11.76 -2.89
C PRO A 451 -2.22 -13.16 -2.42
N GLY A 452 -1.34 -14.17 -2.52
CA GLY A 452 -1.61 -15.54 -2.09
C GLY A 452 -1.83 -15.69 -0.58
N PHE A 453 -1.46 -14.68 0.22
CA PHE A 453 -1.63 -14.65 1.67
C PHE A 453 -2.81 -13.77 2.12
N ALA A 454 -3.58 -13.17 1.20
CA ALA A 454 -4.58 -12.14 1.55
C ALA A 454 -5.66 -12.60 2.54
N TYR A 455 -6.10 -13.86 2.48
CA TYR A 455 -7.11 -14.40 3.40
C TYR A 455 -6.54 -14.58 4.82
N ALA A 456 -5.42 -15.28 4.95
CA ALA A 456 -4.74 -15.44 6.23
C ALA A 456 -4.31 -14.10 6.83
N TRP A 457 -3.86 -13.16 6.00
CA TRP A 457 -3.55 -11.79 6.42
C TRP A 457 -4.76 -11.11 7.06
N LEU A 458 -5.93 -11.19 6.40
CA LEU A 458 -7.16 -10.61 6.94
C LEU A 458 -7.61 -11.32 8.22
N GLU A 459 -7.46 -12.64 8.31
CA GLU A 459 -7.77 -13.39 9.54
C GLU A 459 -6.90 -12.93 10.72
N ILE A 460 -5.60 -12.65 10.51
CA ILE A 460 -4.72 -12.15 11.56
C ILE A 460 -5.11 -10.73 11.97
N VAL A 461 -5.27 -9.82 11.01
CA VAL A 461 -5.60 -8.41 11.27
C VAL A 461 -6.96 -8.28 11.96
N SER A 462 -7.92 -9.13 11.58
CA SER A 462 -9.25 -9.15 12.19
C SER A 462 -9.38 -10.01 13.44
N HIS A 463 -8.28 -10.62 13.90
CA HIS A 463 -8.33 -11.50 15.06
C HIS A 463 -8.69 -10.72 16.33
N ARG A 464 -9.64 -11.23 17.12
CA ARG A 464 -10.17 -10.54 18.33
C ARG A 464 -9.10 -10.06 19.31
N VAL A 465 -8.04 -10.85 19.50
CA VAL A 465 -6.93 -10.47 20.41
C VAL A 465 -6.05 -9.40 19.78
N PHE A 466 -5.84 -9.44 18.46
CA PHE A 466 -5.07 -8.43 17.74
C PHE A 466 -5.80 -7.07 17.80
N ILE A 467 -7.08 -7.05 17.45
CA ILE A 467 -7.93 -5.85 17.57
C ILE A 467 -7.95 -5.33 19.02
N GLY A 468 -8.21 -6.21 20.00
CA GLY A 468 -8.26 -5.82 21.41
C GLY A 468 -6.95 -5.22 21.92
N ARG A 469 -5.81 -5.79 21.55
CA ARG A 469 -4.50 -5.24 21.93
C ARG A 469 -4.22 -3.89 21.26
N MET A 470 -4.53 -3.77 19.97
CA MET A 470 -4.25 -2.55 19.19
C MET A 470 -5.17 -1.38 19.54
N LEU A 471 -6.47 -1.64 19.74
CA LEU A 471 -7.49 -0.59 19.86
C LEU A 471 -8.03 -0.38 21.27
N ALA A 472 -8.06 -1.39 22.14
CA ALA A 472 -8.62 -1.28 23.51
C ALA A 472 -7.55 -1.18 24.60
N ILE A 473 -6.56 -2.07 24.60
CA ILE A 473 -5.66 -2.26 25.74
C ILE A 473 -4.46 -1.31 25.70
N THR A 474 -3.93 -1.01 24.51
CA THR A 474 -2.76 -0.14 24.37
C THR A 474 -3.06 1.28 24.85
N PRO A 475 -2.31 1.83 25.82
CA PRO A 475 -2.59 3.14 26.37
C PRO A 475 -2.34 4.24 25.34
N GLN A 476 -2.98 5.40 25.56
CA GLN A 476 -2.82 6.60 24.73
C GLN A 476 -3.09 6.36 23.24
N GLN A 477 -3.85 5.32 22.89
CA GLN A 477 -4.24 5.01 21.51
C GLN A 477 -3.05 4.82 20.56
N LYS A 478 -1.86 4.47 21.07
CA LYS A 478 -0.64 4.29 20.24
C LYS A 478 -0.78 3.20 19.18
N GLY A 479 -1.67 2.22 19.39
CA GLY A 479 -1.96 1.18 18.42
C GLY A 479 -2.95 1.59 17.32
N TRP A 480 -3.61 2.75 17.42
CA TRP A 480 -4.62 3.17 16.44
C TRP A 480 -4.00 3.50 15.08
N SER A 481 -2.91 4.27 15.05
CA SER A 481 -2.22 4.62 13.79
C SER A 481 -1.65 3.37 13.09
N MET A 482 -1.14 2.44 13.89
CA MET A 482 -0.62 1.16 13.40
C MET A 482 -1.75 0.31 12.77
N TYR A 483 -2.91 0.24 13.42
CA TYR A 483 -4.05 -0.51 12.90
C TYR A 483 -4.71 0.18 11.69
N SER A 484 -4.78 1.51 11.67
CA SER A 484 -5.32 2.25 10.52
C SER A 484 -4.45 2.07 9.28
N MET A 485 -3.13 2.00 9.42
CA MET A 485 -2.21 1.67 8.33
C MET A 485 -2.55 0.30 7.72
N LEU A 486 -2.76 -0.73 8.53
CA LEU A 486 -3.13 -2.07 8.03
C LEU A 486 -4.47 -2.03 7.30
N LEU A 487 -5.48 -1.35 7.84
CA LEU A 487 -6.76 -1.18 7.13
C LEU A 487 -6.60 -0.43 5.80
N ALA A 488 -5.75 0.59 5.76
CA ALA A 488 -5.43 1.31 4.52
C ALA A 488 -4.74 0.40 3.50
N ASP A 489 -3.84 -0.49 3.92
CA ASP A 489 -3.24 -1.51 3.03
C ASP A 489 -4.31 -2.41 2.41
N LEU A 490 -5.28 -2.86 3.21
CA LEU A 490 -6.40 -3.68 2.74
C LEU A 490 -7.29 -2.93 1.74
N PHE A 491 -7.67 -1.69 2.05
CA PHE A 491 -8.51 -0.89 1.16
C PHE A 491 -7.79 -0.55 -0.13
N THR A 492 -6.49 -0.25 -0.07
CA THR A 492 -5.66 0.05 -1.25
C THR A 492 -5.60 -1.17 -2.17
N PHE A 493 -5.42 -2.37 -1.60
CA PHE A 493 -5.45 -3.61 -2.36
C PHE A 493 -6.80 -3.86 -3.03
N LEU A 494 -7.91 -3.62 -2.32
CA LEU A 494 -9.26 -3.86 -2.84
C LEU A 494 -9.70 -2.81 -3.87
N ALA A 495 -9.22 -1.58 -3.76
CA ALA A 495 -9.66 -0.44 -4.57
C ALA A 495 -9.72 -0.69 -6.09
N PRO A 496 -8.67 -1.19 -6.77
CA PRO A 496 -8.73 -1.42 -8.22
C PRO A 496 -9.78 -2.47 -8.61
N PHE A 497 -9.99 -3.48 -7.78
CA PHE A 497 -10.98 -4.53 -8.05
C PHE A 497 -12.40 -4.05 -7.81
N LEU A 498 -12.62 -3.22 -6.78
CA LEU A 498 -13.95 -2.73 -6.43
C LEU A 498 -14.43 -1.60 -7.33
N ARG A 499 -13.54 -0.94 -8.10
CA ARG A 499 -13.94 0.01 -9.15
C ARG A 499 -14.65 -0.69 -10.32
N ASN A 500 -14.34 -1.97 -10.54
CA ASN A 500 -14.98 -2.78 -11.58
C ASN A 500 -16.36 -3.24 -11.10
N ALA A 501 -17.34 -3.25 -12.02
CA ALA A 501 -18.70 -3.70 -11.72
C ALA A 501 -18.77 -5.21 -11.41
N GLU A 502 -17.85 -6.01 -11.96
CA GLU A 502 -17.81 -7.46 -11.79
C GLU A 502 -16.67 -7.88 -10.86
N LEU A 503 -17.02 -8.60 -9.80
CA LEU A 503 -16.09 -9.13 -8.81
C LEU A 503 -16.02 -10.65 -8.90
N ALA A 504 -14.82 -11.19 -9.07
CA ALA A 504 -14.59 -12.62 -9.01
C ALA A 504 -14.96 -13.18 -7.62
N LYS A 505 -15.45 -14.43 -7.58
CA LYS A 505 -15.89 -15.09 -6.33
C LYS A 505 -14.88 -15.02 -5.16
N PRO A 506 -13.55 -15.21 -5.38
CA PRO A 506 -12.57 -15.03 -4.31
C PRO A 506 -12.58 -13.61 -3.73
N LEU A 507 -12.63 -12.59 -4.58
CA LEU A 507 -12.67 -11.18 -4.17
C LEU A 507 -13.99 -10.84 -3.47
N THR A 508 -15.12 -11.41 -3.89
CA THR A 508 -16.40 -11.26 -3.18
C THR A 508 -16.31 -11.79 -1.74
N MET A 509 -15.63 -12.93 -1.54
CA MET A 509 -15.43 -13.49 -0.19
C MET A 509 -14.54 -12.57 0.67
N LEU A 510 -13.48 -12.02 0.09
CA LEU A 510 -12.59 -11.08 0.79
C LEU A 510 -13.34 -9.79 1.16
N TYR A 511 -14.11 -9.22 0.23
CA TYR A 511 -14.96 -8.06 0.46
C TYR A 511 -15.98 -8.28 1.59
N LYS A 512 -16.65 -9.45 1.62
CA LYS A 512 -17.54 -9.82 2.74
C LYS A 512 -16.79 -9.92 4.08
N GLY A 513 -15.55 -10.42 4.06
CA GLY A 513 -14.66 -10.39 5.20
C GLY A 513 -14.40 -8.96 5.69
N THR A 514 -14.02 -8.06 4.78
CA THR A 514 -13.78 -6.65 5.07
C THR A 514 -15.01 -5.95 5.66
N LEU A 515 -16.22 -6.21 5.13
CA LEU A 515 -17.46 -5.68 5.69
C LEU A 515 -17.70 -6.16 7.14
N ARG A 516 -17.41 -7.42 7.45
CA ARG A 516 -17.52 -7.94 8.83
C ARG A 516 -16.54 -7.25 9.77
N VAL A 517 -15.31 -7.04 9.35
CA VAL A 517 -14.32 -6.29 10.13
C VAL A 517 -14.81 -4.88 10.39
N LEU A 518 -15.27 -4.16 9.36
CA LEU A 518 -15.82 -2.81 9.50
C LEU A 518 -17.04 -2.77 10.43
N LEU A 519 -17.92 -3.77 10.39
CA LEU A 519 -19.05 -3.88 11.31
C LEU A 519 -18.63 -4.05 12.76
N VAL A 520 -17.63 -4.91 13.03
CA VAL A 520 -17.06 -5.07 14.38
C VAL A 520 -16.45 -3.76 14.85
N LEU A 521 -15.66 -3.08 14.00
CA LEU A 521 -15.05 -1.80 14.33
C LEU A 521 -16.08 -0.71 14.58
N LEU A 522 -17.16 -0.66 13.79
CA LEU A 522 -18.25 0.30 13.99
C LEU A 522 -18.96 0.08 15.32
N HIS A 523 -19.18 -1.18 15.72
CA HIS A 523 -19.87 -1.49 16.98
C HIS A 523 -18.97 -1.28 18.21
N ASP A 524 -17.75 -1.81 18.20
CA ASP A 524 -16.89 -1.86 19.38
C ASP A 524 -15.95 -0.65 19.51
N PHE A 525 -15.55 -0.06 18.37
CA PHE A 525 -14.53 1.00 18.26
C PHE A 525 -14.95 2.16 17.33
N PRO A 526 -16.16 2.74 17.49
CA PRO A 526 -16.63 3.77 16.56
C PRO A 526 -15.75 5.02 16.58
N GLU A 527 -15.14 5.40 17.72
CA GLU A 527 -14.25 6.56 17.78
C GLU A 527 -13.02 6.41 16.88
N PHE A 528 -12.49 5.19 16.75
CA PHE A 528 -11.37 4.90 15.84
C PHE A 528 -11.79 5.16 14.38
N LEU A 529 -12.95 4.65 13.96
CA LEU A 529 -13.47 4.93 12.61
C LEU A 529 -13.77 6.42 12.42
N CYS A 530 -14.24 7.12 13.47
CA CYS A 530 -14.50 8.56 13.41
C CYS A 530 -13.24 9.38 13.11
N GLU A 531 -12.15 9.11 13.84
CA GLU A 531 -10.92 9.91 13.77
C GLU A 531 -10.11 9.63 12.50
N TYR A 532 -10.17 8.38 11.98
CA TYR A 532 -9.48 7.95 10.76
C TYR A 532 -10.37 7.93 9.49
N HIS A 533 -11.63 8.37 9.59
CA HIS A 533 -12.59 8.31 8.46
C HIS A 533 -12.05 8.93 7.17
N TYR A 534 -11.28 10.03 7.28
CA TYR A 534 -10.76 10.76 6.14
C TYR A 534 -9.79 9.89 5.34
N GLY A 535 -8.76 9.34 5.98
CA GLY A 535 -7.78 8.47 5.33
C GLY A 535 -8.41 7.23 4.71
N PHE A 536 -9.43 6.65 5.35
CA PHE A 536 -10.13 5.49 4.77
C PHE A 536 -10.98 5.88 3.55
N CYS A 537 -11.72 6.99 3.62
CA CYS A 537 -12.55 7.46 2.51
C CYS A 537 -11.72 7.95 1.31
N ASP A 538 -10.45 8.29 1.52
CA ASP A 538 -9.51 8.69 0.48
C ASP A 538 -8.98 7.50 -0.33
N VAL A 539 -8.97 6.31 0.27
CA VAL A 539 -8.52 5.06 -0.38
C VAL A 539 -9.69 4.27 -0.96
N ILE A 540 -10.85 4.28 -0.28
CA ILE A 540 -12.03 3.50 -0.70
C ILE A 540 -12.68 4.16 -1.93
N PRO A 541 -12.87 3.43 -3.05
CA PRO A 541 -13.51 3.97 -4.24
C PRO A 541 -14.91 4.54 -3.98
N PRO A 542 -15.33 5.63 -4.67
CA PRO A 542 -16.62 6.27 -4.43
C PRO A 542 -17.84 5.36 -4.57
N ASN A 543 -17.78 4.39 -5.49
CA ASN A 543 -18.84 3.41 -5.75
C ASN A 543 -18.97 2.36 -4.63
N CYS A 544 -18.03 2.27 -3.68
CA CYS A 544 -18.08 1.35 -2.53
C CYS A 544 -18.95 1.90 -1.39
N ILE A 545 -20.20 2.25 -1.71
CA ILE A 545 -21.10 3.00 -0.83
C ILE A 545 -21.26 2.34 0.54
N GLN A 546 -21.49 1.02 0.60
CA GLN A 546 -21.69 0.31 1.87
C GLN A 546 -20.48 0.42 2.81
N MET A 547 -19.26 0.31 2.27
CA MET A 547 -18.04 0.42 3.07
C MET A 547 -17.87 1.83 3.63
N ARG A 548 -18.11 2.84 2.78
CA ARG A 548 -18.03 4.24 3.19
C ARG A 548 -19.10 4.56 4.23
N ASN A 549 -20.33 4.09 4.04
CA ASN A 549 -21.40 4.28 5.02
C ASN A 549 -21.05 3.68 6.38
N LEU A 550 -20.47 2.48 6.44
CA LEU A 550 -20.03 1.89 7.72
C LEU A 550 -19.04 2.79 8.47
N ILE A 551 -18.13 3.44 7.75
CA ILE A 551 -17.12 4.35 8.32
C ILE A 551 -17.75 5.70 8.70
N LEU A 552 -18.54 6.28 7.79
CA LEU A 552 -19.14 7.61 7.94
C LEU A 552 -20.32 7.65 8.93
N SER A 553 -20.91 6.48 9.23
CA SER A 553 -21.91 6.32 10.28
C SER A 553 -21.31 6.17 11.67
N ALA A 554 -19.98 6.06 11.82
CA ALA A 554 -19.37 6.04 13.14
C ALA A 554 -19.51 7.39 13.83
N PHE A 555 -19.78 7.36 15.14
CA PHE A 555 -19.88 8.55 16.00
C PHE A 555 -19.42 8.25 17.44
N PRO A 556 -18.99 9.25 18.24
CA PRO A 556 -18.55 9.03 19.61
C PRO A 556 -19.63 8.38 20.50
N ARG A 557 -19.31 7.32 21.26
CA ARG A 557 -20.30 6.56 22.05
C ARG A 557 -21.01 7.36 23.12
N ASN A 558 -20.39 8.43 23.62
CA ASN A 558 -20.96 9.32 24.63
C ASN A 558 -21.95 10.35 24.03
N MET A 559 -22.08 10.42 22.71
CA MET A 559 -23.02 11.29 22.02
C MET A 559 -24.37 10.61 21.85
N ARG A 560 -25.45 11.33 22.15
CA ARG A 560 -26.82 10.89 21.82
C ARG A 560 -27.26 11.57 20.54
N LEU A 561 -27.41 10.78 19.47
CA LEU A 561 -27.88 11.30 18.20
C LEU A 561 -29.38 11.65 18.28
N PRO A 562 -29.78 12.88 17.95
CA PRO A 562 -31.19 13.21 17.74
C PRO A 562 -31.75 12.36 16.61
N ASP A 563 -32.98 11.85 16.74
CA ASP A 563 -33.63 11.12 15.64
C ASP A 563 -33.87 12.08 14.46
N PRO A 564 -33.27 11.83 13.27
CA PRO A 564 -33.49 12.66 12.07
C PRO A 564 -34.96 12.83 11.68
N PHE A 565 -35.82 11.89 12.08
CA PHE A 565 -37.24 11.89 11.74
C PHE A 565 -38.12 12.64 12.74
N THR A 566 -37.53 13.21 13.79
CA THR A 566 -38.24 14.06 14.75
C THR A 566 -38.88 15.25 14.04
N PRO A 567 -40.22 15.43 14.10
CA PRO A 567 -40.89 16.57 13.46
C PRO A 567 -40.34 17.90 14.00
N ASN A 568 -40.03 18.83 13.09
CA ASN A 568 -39.49 20.16 13.41
C ASN A 568 -38.18 20.13 14.22
N LEU A 569 -37.31 19.14 13.99
CA LEU A 569 -35.97 19.11 14.55
C LEU A 569 -35.21 20.39 14.17
N LYS A 570 -34.86 21.21 15.16
CA LYS A 570 -34.07 22.43 14.96
C LYS A 570 -32.59 22.11 15.06
N VAL A 571 -31.99 21.71 13.94
CA VAL A 571 -30.56 21.36 13.86
C VAL A 571 -29.66 22.51 14.32
N ASP A 572 -30.02 23.76 13.98
CA ASP A 572 -29.26 24.96 14.34
C ASP A 572 -29.18 25.25 15.85
N MET A 573 -30.01 24.55 16.65
CA MET A 573 -30.04 24.71 18.12
C MET A 573 -29.21 23.64 18.84
N LEU A 574 -28.64 22.67 18.12
CA LEU A 574 -27.83 21.61 18.71
C LEU A 574 -26.47 22.17 19.14
N PRO A 575 -26.04 22.02 20.40
CA PRO A 575 -24.75 22.56 20.84
C PRO A 575 -23.56 21.92 20.11
N GLU A 576 -23.69 20.66 19.69
CA GLU A 576 -22.63 19.89 19.04
C GLU A 576 -22.21 20.47 17.68
N ILE A 577 -23.08 21.23 16.99
CA ILE A 577 -22.75 21.83 15.68
C ILE A 577 -21.69 22.92 15.77
N THR A 578 -21.36 23.38 16.98
CA THR A 578 -20.27 24.36 17.19
C THR A 578 -18.91 23.69 17.38
N VAL A 579 -18.90 22.37 17.61
CA VAL A 579 -17.69 21.59 17.92
C VAL A 579 -17.14 20.94 16.65
N SER A 580 -15.88 21.21 16.35
CA SER A 580 -15.19 20.55 15.22
C SER A 580 -14.86 19.10 15.52
N PRO A 581 -15.07 18.18 14.57
CA PRO A 581 -14.70 16.78 14.74
C PRO A 581 -13.18 16.64 14.76
N LYS A 582 -12.69 15.61 15.46
CA LYS A 582 -11.27 15.24 15.42
C LYS A 582 -10.93 14.59 14.09
N ILE A 583 -9.84 15.03 13.46
CA ILE A 583 -9.32 14.49 12.22
C ILE A 583 -7.83 14.22 12.43
N HIS A 584 -7.40 12.96 12.32
CA HIS A 584 -6.02 12.59 12.57
C HIS A 584 -5.08 12.98 11.40
N THR A 585 -5.60 13.07 10.18
CA THR A 585 -4.82 13.41 8.99
C THR A 585 -4.58 14.91 8.87
N THR A 586 -3.34 15.32 8.61
CA THR A 586 -2.99 16.71 8.26
C THR A 586 -3.46 17.01 6.83
N VAL A 587 -4.72 17.43 6.68
CA VAL A 587 -5.36 17.68 5.37
C VAL A 587 -4.55 18.65 4.50
N ALA A 588 -3.93 19.66 5.12
CA ALA A 588 -3.18 20.69 4.43
C ALA A 588 -1.95 20.18 3.66
N SER A 589 -1.30 19.10 4.09
CA SER A 589 -0.12 18.55 3.40
C SER A 589 -0.48 17.72 2.16
N LEU A 590 -1.75 17.32 2.03
CA LEU A 590 -2.27 16.57 0.88
C LEU A 590 -2.63 17.45 -0.32
N ILE A 591 -2.66 18.78 -0.13
CA ILE A 591 -2.88 19.74 -1.21
C ILE A 591 -1.56 19.91 -1.97
N GLN A 592 -1.43 19.14 -3.05
CA GLN A 592 -0.28 19.14 -3.93
C GLN A 592 -0.67 19.72 -5.30
N PRO A 593 0.25 20.43 -5.99
CA PRO A 593 1.59 20.83 -5.54
C PRO A 593 1.57 21.94 -4.46
N PRO A 594 2.68 22.22 -3.74
CA PRO A 594 2.70 23.26 -2.69
C PRO A 594 2.34 24.67 -3.19
N GLU A 595 2.60 24.94 -4.47
CA GLU A 595 2.17 26.16 -5.14
C GLU A 595 0.64 26.29 -5.16
N PHE A 596 -0.08 25.20 -5.43
CA PHE A 596 -1.54 25.20 -5.41
C PHE A 596 -2.07 25.60 -4.04
N LYS A 597 -1.50 25.04 -2.96
CA LYS A 597 -1.85 25.43 -1.59
C LYS A 597 -1.59 26.92 -1.31
N LYS A 598 -0.43 27.43 -1.73
CA LYS A 598 -0.07 28.85 -1.54
C LYS A 598 -1.07 29.77 -2.26
N ASN A 599 -1.41 29.44 -3.51
CA ASN A 599 -2.36 30.21 -4.30
C ASN A 599 -3.78 30.14 -3.71
N LEU A 600 -4.18 28.96 -3.22
CA LEU A 600 -5.42 28.76 -2.49
C LEU A 600 -5.51 29.65 -1.25
N ASP A 601 -4.50 29.63 -0.39
CA ASP A 601 -4.46 30.47 0.83
C ASP A 601 -4.51 31.97 0.49
N SER A 602 -3.81 32.38 -0.57
CA SER A 602 -3.86 33.76 -1.07
C SER A 602 -5.26 34.14 -1.51
N TYR A 603 -5.94 33.27 -2.27
CA TYR A 603 -7.31 33.52 -2.73
C TYR A 603 -8.30 33.55 -1.57
N LEU A 604 -8.23 32.62 -0.62
CA LEU A 604 -9.10 32.60 0.56
C LEU A 604 -8.98 33.88 1.40
N LYS A 605 -7.77 34.45 1.48
CA LYS A 605 -7.51 35.69 2.24
C LYS A 605 -7.90 36.96 1.47
N ASN A 606 -7.51 37.06 0.20
CA ASN A 606 -7.57 38.30 -0.57
C ASN A 606 -8.71 38.33 -1.60
N ARG A 607 -9.40 37.21 -1.82
CA ARG A 607 -10.42 36.99 -2.86
C ARG A 607 -9.95 37.39 -4.27
N THR A 608 -8.65 37.28 -4.50
CA THR A 608 -7.96 37.68 -5.74
C THR A 608 -6.73 36.79 -5.98
N PRO A 609 -6.35 36.52 -7.24
CA PRO A 609 -7.05 36.89 -8.49
C PRO A 609 -8.22 35.93 -8.79
N VAL A 610 -9.23 36.39 -9.53
CA VAL A 610 -10.38 35.55 -9.95
C VAL A 610 -9.95 34.42 -10.89
N THR A 611 -8.86 34.60 -11.64
CA THR A 611 -8.28 33.58 -12.54
C THR A 611 -7.89 32.30 -11.80
N PHE A 612 -7.62 32.38 -10.48
CA PHE A 612 -7.36 31.19 -9.68
C PHE A 612 -8.49 30.15 -9.77
N LEU A 613 -9.74 30.60 -9.88
CA LEU A 613 -10.90 29.72 -9.98
C LEU A 613 -10.90 28.89 -11.28
N SER A 614 -10.50 29.49 -12.41
CA SER A 614 -10.35 28.75 -13.67
C SER A 614 -9.14 27.82 -13.63
N ASP A 615 -8.04 28.26 -12.99
CA ASP A 615 -6.80 27.49 -12.94
C ASP A 615 -6.93 26.26 -12.02
N MET A 616 -7.79 26.32 -10.99
CA MET A 616 -8.06 25.21 -10.07
C MET A 616 -8.38 23.89 -10.77
N ARG A 617 -9.15 23.92 -11.86
CA ARG A 617 -9.49 22.70 -12.61
C ARG A 617 -8.23 21.99 -13.09
N THR A 618 -7.22 22.75 -13.54
CA THR A 618 -5.96 22.19 -14.04
C THR A 618 -5.15 21.52 -12.94
N TYR A 619 -5.15 22.06 -11.72
CA TYR A 619 -4.50 21.42 -10.56
C TYR A 619 -5.20 20.12 -10.12
N LEU A 620 -6.49 19.98 -10.40
CA LEU A 620 -7.27 18.80 -10.02
C LEU A 620 -7.24 17.69 -11.08
N GLN A 621 -6.96 18.02 -12.35
CA GLN A 621 -6.90 17.07 -13.45
C GLN A 621 -5.51 16.43 -13.56
N VAL A 622 -5.46 15.11 -13.77
CA VAL A 622 -4.21 14.33 -13.84
C VAL A 622 -4.08 13.57 -15.15
N SER A 623 -5.19 13.16 -15.75
CA SER A 623 -5.21 12.32 -16.94
C SER A 623 -6.39 12.69 -17.84
N ASN A 624 -6.32 12.28 -19.11
CA ASN A 624 -7.44 12.29 -20.05
C ASN A 624 -8.06 10.88 -20.21
N GLU A 625 -7.71 9.92 -19.34
CA GLU A 625 -8.32 8.59 -19.31
C GLU A 625 -9.63 8.58 -18.50
N PRO A 626 -10.75 8.13 -19.10
CA PRO A 626 -12.06 8.11 -18.43
C PRO A 626 -12.03 7.35 -17.10
N GLY A 627 -12.54 7.98 -16.02
CA GLY A 627 -12.57 7.40 -14.68
C GLY A 627 -11.29 7.58 -13.86
N MET A 628 -10.25 8.20 -14.44
CA MET A 628 -9.01 8.59 -13.78
C MET A 628 -8.66 10.06 -14.09
N HIS A 629 -9.63 10.87 -14.51
CA HIS A 629 -9.39 12.24 -14.95
C HIS A 629 -8.91 13.15 -13.82
N TYR A 630 -9.36 12.90 -12.59
CA TYR A 630 -9.15 13.77 -11.44
C TYR A 630 -8.38 13.11 -10.32
N ASN A 631 -7.53 13.89 -9.64
CA ASN A 631 -6.91 13.49 -8.40
C ASN A 631 -7.94 13.53 -7.26
N MET A 632 -8.51 12.37 -6.92
CA MET A 632 -9.50 12.26 -5.85
C MET A 632 -8.97 12.74 -4.49
N SER A 633 -7.69 12.50 -4.19
CA SER A 633 -7.08 12.89 -2.90
C SER A 633 -6.91 14.39 -2.77
N VAL A 634 -6.46 15.06 -3.85
CA VAL A 634 -6.38 16.52 -3.90
C VAL A 634 -7.78 17.15 -3.86
N MET A 635 -8.77 16.56 -4.54
CA MET A 635 -10.17 17.00 -4.46
C MET A 635 -10.72 16.90 -3.03
N ASN A 636 -10.53 15.76 -2.36
CA ASN A 636 -10.99 15.54 -0.99
C ASN A 636 -10.32 16.52 0.00
N SER A 637 -9.01 16.73 -0.14
CA SER A 637 -8.25 17.62 0.74
C SER A 637 -8.60 19.09 0.51
N LEU A 638 -8.76 19.50 -0.74
CA LEU A 638 -9.24 20.84 -1.10
C LEU A 638 -10.59 21.13 -0.45
N VAL A 639 -11.57 20.24 -0.64
CA VAL A 639 -12.93 20.45 -0.13
C VAL A 639 -12.95 20.56 1.39
N LEU A 640 -12.30 19.62 2.08
CA LEU A 640 -12.26 19.63 3.53
C LEU A 640 -11.49 20.85 4.07
N TYR A 641 -10.35 21.19 3.46
CA TYR A 641 -9.54 22.34 3.89
C TYR A 641 -10.30 23.66 3.74
N VAL A 642 -10.94 23.90 2.58
CA VAL A 642 -11.73 25.12 2.34
C VAL A 642 -12.88 25.21 3.34
N GLY A 643 -13.57 24.11 3.63
CA GLY A 643 -14.62 24.10 4.66
C GLY A 643 -14.10 24.39 6.06
N MET A 644 -12.95 23.82 6.45
CA MET A 644 -12.30 24.10 7.74
C MET A 644 -11.91 25.58 7.88
N GLN A 645 -11.34 26.18 6.82
CA GLN A 645 -10.99 27.61 6.82
C GLN A 645 -12.25 28.49 6.87
N ALA A 646 -13.31 28.12 6.16
CA ALA A 646 -14.58 28.86 6.19
C ALA A 646 -15.20 28.88 7.59
N ILE A 647 -15.25 27.71 8.25
CA ILE A 647 -15.77 27.60 9.63
C ILE A 647 -14.92 28.45 10.58
N ALA A 648 -13.59 28.37 10.48
CA ALA A 648 -12.69 29.18 11.31
C ALA A 648 -12.91 30.69 11.08
N GLN A 649 -13.08 31.12 9.82
CA GLN A 649 -13.34 32.51 9.49
C GLN A 649 -14.68 32.99 10.03
N ILE A 650 -15.75 32.20 9.89
CA ILE A 650 -17.09 32.54 10.40
C ILE A 650 -17.06 32.65 11.93
N ASN A 651 -16.44 31.68 12.61
CA ASN A 651 -16.31 31.67 14.07
C ASN A 651 -15.48 32.86 14.57
N SER A 652 -14.45 33.28 13.83
CA SER A 652 -13.64 34.46 14.18
C SER A 652 -14.44 35.78 14.19
N LYS A 653 -15.57 35.83 13.47
CA LYS A 653 -16.51 36.95 13.45
C LYS A 653 -17.59 36.83 14.55
N GLY A 654 -17.54 35.82 15.41
CA GLY A 654 -18.56 35.55 16.43
C GLY A 654 -19.90 35.05 15.87
N LEU A 655 -19.90 34.56 14.62
CA LEU A 655 -21.08 34.01 13.95
C LEU A 655 -21.00 32.48 13.91
N THR A 656 -22.14 31.83 13.66
CA THR A 656 -22.21 30.39 13.38
C THR A 656 -22.44 30.14 11.89
N PRO A 657 -21.96 29.01 11.35
CA PRO A 657 -22.32 28.58 9.99
C PRO A 657 -23.84 28.50 9.83
N SER A 658 -24.37 29.00 8.71
CA SER A 658 -25.78 28.97 8.34
C SER A 658 -25.89 29.24 6.84
N MET A 659 -27.05 29.01 6.22
CA MET A 659 -27.27 29.31 4.79
C MET A 659 -26.92 30.76 4.41
N SER A 660 -27.08 31.71 5.32
CA SER A 660 -26.78 33.13 5.08
C SER A 660 -25.31 33.50 5.31
N THR A 661 -24.64 32.86 6.28
CA THR A 661 -23.27 33.23 6.69
C THR A 661 -22.19 32.55 5.86
N ILE A 662 -22.50 31.41 5.22
CA ILE A 662 -21.58 30.73 4.31
C ILE A 662 -21.54 31.38 2.92
N ALA A 663 -22.61 32.08 2.54
CA ALA A 663 -22.77 32.70 1.22
C ALA A 663 -21.82 33.89 1.02
N HIS A 664 -21.60 34.26 -0.26
CA HIS A 664 -20.83 35.44 -0.68
C HIS A 664 -19.42 35.54 -0.05
N SER A 665 -18.72 34.40 0.08
CA SER A 665 -17.37 34.31 0.62
C SER A 665 -16.41 33.69 -0.39
N ALA A 666 -15.10 33.97 -0.28
CA ALA A 666 -14.08 33.35 -1.13
C ALA A 666 -14.13 31.81 -1.09
N HIS A 667 -14.54 31.24 0.04
CA HIS A 667 -14.74 29.80 0.23
C HIS A 667 -15.90 29.27 -0.62
N MET A 668 -17.03 30.00 -0.65
CA MET A 668 -18.18 29.61 -1.46
C MET A 668 -17.95 29.85 -2.95
N ASP A 669 -17.18 30.88 -3.32
CA ASP A 669 -16.79 31.12 -4.72
C ASP A 669 -16.08 29.88 -5.31
N ILE A 670 -15.18 29.27 -4.53
CA ILE A 670 -14.50 28.02 -4.89
C ILE A 670 -15.52 26.89 -5.13
N PHE A 671 -16.45 26.68 -4.20
CA PHE A 671 -17.44 25.59 -4.31
C PHE A 671 -18.44 25.78 -5.44
N GLN A 672 -18.92 27.01 -5.65
CA GLN A 672 -19.80 27.35 -6.77
C GLN A 672 -19.07 27.17 -8.10
N ASN A 673 -17.82 27.63 -8.20
CA ASN A 673 -17.00 27.44 -9.39
C ASN A 673 -16.76 25.96 -9.69
N LEU A 674 -16.37 25.15 -8.71
CA LEU A 674 -16.21 23.70 -8.90
C LEU A 674 -17.54 23.02 -9.30
N GLY A 675 -18.66 23.51 -8.77
CA GLY A 675 -19.99 23.03 -9.16
C GLY A 675 -20.32 23.30 -10.63
N VAL A 676 -19.86 24.42 -11.20
CA VAL A 676 -20.20 24.82 -12.58
C VAL A 676 -19.14 24.38 -13.60
N ASP A 677 -17.86 24.61 -13.31
CA ASP A 677 -16.75 24.46 -14.26
C ASP A 677 -16.27 23.01 -14.44
N LEU A 678 -16.47 22.14 -13.43
CA LEU A 678 -16.15 20.72 -13.56
C LEU A 678 -17.13 20.00 -14.48
N ASP A 679 -16.62 18.98 -15.18
CA ASP A 679 -17.44 18.02 -15.90
C ASP A 679 -18.21 17.08 -14.96
N THR A 680 -19.00 16.17 -15.52
CA THR A 680 -19.84 15.25 -14.75
C THR A 680 -19.03 14.38 -13.78
N GLU A 681 -17.83 13.94 -14.16
CA GLU A 681 -16.95 13.12 -13.33
C GLU A 681 -16.35 13.92 -12.18
N GLY A 682 -15.75 15.07 -12.47
CA GLY A 682 -15.17 15.96 -11.48
C GLY A 682 -16.23 16.45 -10.49
N ARG A 683 -17.42 16.81 -10.97
CA ARG A 683 -18.54 17.23 -10.12
C ARG A 683 -19.01 16.09 -9.23
N TYR A 684 -19.08 14.86 -9.74
CA TYR A 684 -19.43 13.70 -8.92
C TYR A 684 -18.44 13.45 -7.79
N LEU A 685 -17.13 13.57 -8.04
CA LEU A 685 -16.09 13.44 -7.02
C LEU A 685 -16.13 14.59 -6.00
N PHE A 686 -16.30 15.82 -6.47
CA PHE A 686 -16.46 17.02 -5.64
C PHE A 686 -17.66 16.89 -4.67
N LEU A 687 -18.83 16.53 -5.19
CA LEU A 687 -20.03 16.33 -4.37
C LEU A 687 -19.87 15.16 -3.39
N ASN A 688 -19.17 14.10 -3.81
CA ASN A 688 -18.79 13.00 -2.91
C ASN A 688 -17.87 13.45 -1.77
N ALA A 689 -16.92 14.34 -2.05
CA ALA A 689 -16.02 14.91 -1.04
C ALA A 689 -16.77 15.73 0.01
N ILE A 690 -17.78 16.51 -0.41
CA ILE A 690 -18.72 17.20 0.49
C ILE A 690 -19.54 16.18 1.30
N ALA A 691 -20.15 15.21 0.63
CA ALA A 691 -21.03 14.23 1.26
C ALA A 691 -20.30 13.34 2.30
N ASN A 692 -18.99 13.15 2.18
CA ASN A 692 -18.17 12.46 3.20
C ASN A 692 -18.14 13.19 4.55
N GLN A 693 -18.44 14.49 4.56
CA GLN A 693 -18.43 15.28 5.79
C GLN A 693 -19.80 15.26 6.50
N LEU A 694 -20.84 14.71 5.87
CA LEU A 694 -22.20 14.60 6.40
C LEU A 694 -22.33 13.41 7.37
N ARG A 695 -21.69 13.51 8.55
CA ARG A 695 -21.56 12.43 9.55
C ARG A 695 -22.45 12.68 10.77
N TYR A 696 -21.94 12.59 11.99
CA TYR A 696 -22.68 12.91 13.22
C TYR A 696 -22.79 14.42 13.45
N PRO A 697 -23.62 14.93 14.39
CA PRO A 697 -23.68 16.35 14.71
C PRO A 697 -22.31 16.93 15.09
N ASN A 698 -21.77 17.80 14.23
CA ASN A 698 -20.52 18.54 14.42
C ASN A 698 -20.48 19.74 13.45
N SER A 699 -19.52 20.64 13.63
CA SER A 699 -19.42 21.86 12.82
C SER A 699 -19.18 21.61 11.33
N HIS A 700 -18.43 20.57 10.95
CA HIS A 700 -18.21 20.23 9.56
C HIS A 700 -19.50 19.71 8.93
N THR A 701 -20.18 18.77 9.59
CA THR A 701 -21.45 18.22 9.11
C THR A 701 -22.49 19.31 8.89
N HIS A 702 -22.60 20.27 9.81
CA HIS A 702 -23.51 21.40 9.64
C HIS A 702 -23.11 22.31 8.48
N TYR A 703 -21.84 22.74 8.42
CA TYR A 703 -21.33 23.58 7.33
C TYR A 703 -21.50 22.95 5.95
N PHE A 704 -21.13 21.68 5.78
CA PHE A 704 -21.24 20.98 4.51
C PHE A 704 -22.69 20.63 4.14
N SER A 705 -23.57 20.43 5.13
CA SER A 705 -25.02 20.32 4.88
C SER A 705 -25.57 21.62 4.30
N CYS A 706 -25.27 22.77 4.91
CA CYS A 706 -25.68 24.07 4.38
C CYS A 706 -25.03 24.36 3.01
N THR A 707 -23.76 24.00 2.82
CA THR A 707 -23.06 24.16 1.54
C THR A 707 -23.77 23.39 0.42
N LEU A 708 -24.10 22.12 0.65
CA LEU A 708 -24.75 21.29 -0.36
C LEU A 708 -26.16 21.80 -0.71
N LEU A 709 -26.93 22.22 0.30
CA LEU A 709 -28.25 22.82 0.10
C LEU A 709 -28.17 24.17 -0.63
N HIS A 710 -27.14 24.98 -0.34
CA HIS A 710 -26.92 26.26 -1.01
C HIS A 710 -26.54 26.05 -2.48
N LEU A 711 -25.65 25.09 -2.78
CA LEU A 711 -25.32 24.72 -4.16
C LEU A 711 -26.53 24.21 -4.94
N PHE A 712 -27.46 23.50 -4.29
CA PHE A 712 -28.72 23.08 -4.92
C PHE A 712 -29.64 24.26 -5.22
N ALA A 713 -29.78 25.21 -4.28
CA ALA A 713 -30.64 26.38 -4.42
C ALA A 713 -30.15 27.38 -5.48
N GLU A 714 -28.83 27.62 -5.53
CA GLU A 714 -28.19 28.57 -6.45
C GLU A 714 -27.72 27.92 -7.76
N ALA A 715 -28.09 26.67 -8.03
CA ALA A 715 -27.71 25.99 -9.26
C ALA A 715 -28.37 26.64 -10.48
N ASN A 716 -27.55 27.04 -11.46
CA ASN A 716 -28.04 27.60 -12.73
C ASN A 716 -28.52 26.53 -13.73
N THR A 717 -28.24 25.26 -13.47
CA THR A 717 -28.58 24.13 -14.35
C THR A 717 -29.11 22.95 -13.55
N GLU A 718 -30.18 22.31 -14.02
CA GLU A 718 -30.75 21.12 -13.35
C GLU A 718 -29.75 19.97 -13.23
N ALA A 719 -28.76 19.85 -14.12
CA ALA A 719 -27.74 18.81 -14.04
C ALA A 719 -26.96 18.81 -12.70
N ILE A 720 -26.73 19.99 -12.10
CA ILE A 720 -26.08 20.09 -10.78
C ILE A 720 -27.02 19.59 -9.68
N GLN A 721 -28.30 19.98 -9.75
CA GLN A 721 -29.34 19.56 -8.80
C GLN A 721 -29.58 18.05 -8.85
N GLU A 722 -29.62 17.48 -10.06
CA GLU A 722 -29.71 16.04 -10.29
C GLU A 722 -28.50 15.31 -9.68
N GLN A 723 -27.27 15.78 -9.92
CA GLN A 723 -26.08 15.14 -9.37
C GLN A 723 -25.99 15.22 -7.85
N ILE A 724 -26.37 16.36 -7.23
CA ILE A 724 -26.48 16.48 -5.77
C ILE A 724 -27.46 15.43 -5.24
N THR A 725 -28.64 15.35 -5.87
CA THR A 725 -29.69 14.40 -5.49
C THR A 725 -29.21 12.97 -5.63
N ARG A 726 -28.52 12.64 -6.73
CA ARG A 726 -27.94 11.32 -6.98
C ARG A 726 -26.94 10.91 -5.91
N VAL A 727 -26.00 11.80 -5.54
CA VAL A 727 -24.98 11.51 -4.51
C VAL A 727 -25.61 11.28 -3.13
N LEU A 728 -26.66 12.03 -2.78
CA LEU A 728 -27.39 11.80 -1.53
C LEU A 728 -28.18 10.48 -1.58
N LEU A 729 -28.90 10.25 -2.68
CA LEU A 729 -29.78 9.09 -2.83
C LEU A 729 -29.02 7.77 -2.91
N GLU A 730 -27.93 7.69 -3.69
CA GLU A 730 -27.13 6.47 -3.83
C GLU A 730 -26.60 5.97 -2.48
N ARG A 731 -26.34 6.90 -1.54
CA ARG A 731 -25.90 6.62 -0.17
C ARG A 731 -27.03 6.19 0.76
N LEU A 732 -28.29 6.42 0.40
CA LEU A 732 -29.48 6.06 1.19
C LEU A 732 -30.18 4.79 0.70
N ILE A 733 -30.06 4.43 -0.58
CA ILE A 733 -30.66 3.21 -1.15
C ILE A 733 -29.94 1.91 -0.73
N VAL A 734 -28.73 2.02 -0.20
CA VAL A 734 -27.98 0.87 0.33
C VAL A 734 -28.49 0.45 1.71
N ASN A 735 -28.05 -0.72 2.15
CA ASN A 735 -28.40 -1.23 3.48
C ASN A 735 -27.82 -0.32 4.57
N ARG A 736 -28.52 -0.28 5.71
CA ARG A 736 -28.05 0.39 6.92
C ARG A 736 -26.62 -0.07 7.29
N PRO A 737 -25.81 0.78 7.92
CA PRO A 737 -26.15 2.09 8.49
C PRO A 737 -26.14 3.23 7.47
N HIS A 738 -26.78 4.35 7.84
CA HIS A 738 -26.76 5.61 7.08
C HIS A 738 -26.19 6.73 7.97
N PRO A 739 -25.28 7.58 7.47
CA PRO A 739 -24.77 8.71 8.25
C PRO A 739 -25.89 9.69 8.66
N TRP A 740 -25.84 10.21 9.88
CA TRP A 740 -26.89 11.08 10.43
C TRP A 740 -27.08 12.36 9.61
N GLY A 741 -25.98 13.06 9.31
CA GLY A 741 -25.97 14.31 8.56
C GLY A 741 -26.46 14.12 7.14
N LEU A 742 -26.13 12.98 6.51
CA LEU A 742 -26.64 12.62 5.20
C LEU A 742 -28.18 12.56 5.19
N LEU A 743 -28.77 11.89 6.19
CA LEU A 743 -30.23 11.84 6.35
C LEU A 743 -30.81 13.23 6.59
N ILE A 744 -30.21 14.03 7.48
CA ILE A 744 -30.67 15.39 7.78
C ILE A 744 -30.67 16.27 6.52
N THR A 745 -29.57 16.27 5.76
CA THR A 745 -29.45 17.07 4.53
C THR A 745 -30.48 16.63 3.48
N PHE A 746 -30.68 15.32 3.31
CA PHE A 746 -31.67 14.80 2.36
C PHE A 746 -33.11 15.12 2.79
N ILE A 747 -33.43 14.97 4.08
CA ILE A 747 -34.76 15.30 4.64
C ILE A 747 -35.07 16.80 4.44
N GLU A 748 -34.10 17.67 4.71
CA GLU A 748 -34.27 19.12 4.52
C GLU A 748 -34.53 19.46 3.05
N LEU A 749 -33.76 18.85 2.13
CA LEU A 749 -33.92 19.05 0.69
C LEU A 749 -35.32 18.70 0.19
N ILE A 750 -35.91 17.58 0.66
CA ILE A 750 -37.22 17.11 0.20
C ILE A 750 -38.41 17.75 0.93
N LYS A 751 -38.22 18.25 2.16
CA LYS A 751 -39.29 18.83 2.98
C LYS A 751 -39.41 20.33 2.83
N ASN A 752 -38.30 21.05 2.69
CA ASN A 752 -38.35 22.49 2.67
C ASN A 752 -38.85 22.98 1.30
N PRO A 753 -40.03 23.64 1.23
CA PRO A 753 -40.63 24.02 -0.03
C PRO A 753 -39.81 25.06 -0.82
N SER A 754 -38.86 25.73 -0.18
CA SER A 754 -37.96 26.70 -0.83
C SER A 754 -37.13 26.09 -1.96
N PHE A 755 -36.74 24.81 -1.83
CA PHE A 755 -35.95 24.11 -2.85
C PHE A 755 -36.78 23.60 -4.03
N LYS A 756 -38.12 23.61 -3.89
CA LYS A 756 -39.06 23.13 -4.93
C LYS A 756 -38.69 21.75 -5.49
N PHE A 757 -38.14 20.87 -4.65
CA PHE A 757 -37.54 19.60 -5.06
C PHE A 757 -38.45 18.77 -5.98
N TRP A 758 -39.71 18.57 -5.58
CA TRP A 758 -40.69 17.75 -6.31
C TRP A 758 -41.20 18.36 -7.64
N SER A 759 -40.77 19.59 -7.96
CA SER A 759 -41.13 20.26 -9.21
C SER A 759 -40.11 20.06 -10.33
N HIS A 760 -38.89 19.61 -10.02
CA HIS A 760 -37.83 19.39 -11.02
C HIS A 760 -38.10 18.17 -11.90
N GLU A 761 -37.66 18.23 -13.16
CA GLU A 761 -37.96 17.19 -14.15
C GLU A 761 -37.27 15.85 -13.82
N PHE A 762 -36.03 15.89 -13.34
CA PHE A 762 -35.25 14.69 -13.01
C PHE A 762 -35.87 13.85 -11.88
N VAL A 763 -36.76 14.41 -11.05
CA VAL A 763 -37.47 13.65 -10.01
C VAL A 763 -38.57 12.77 -10.61
N LYS A 764 -39.10 13.15 -11.79
CA LYS A 764 -40.20 12.48 -12.51
C LYS A 764 -39.75 11.87 -13.84
N CYS A 765 -38.45 11.79 -14.09
CA CYS A 765 -37.90 11.31 -15.36
C CYS A 765 -38.23 9.84 -15.65
N ALA A 766 -38.43 9.02 -14.61
CA ALA A 766 -38.88 7.64 -14.72
C ALA A 766 -39.79 7.25 -13.53
N PRO A 767 -40.86 6.46 -13.75
CA PRO A 767 -41.76 6.02 -12.69
C PRO A 767 -41.04 5.26 -11.56
N GLU A 768 -39.96 4.55 -11.87
CA GLU A 768 -39.12 3.84 -10.90
C GLU A 768 -38.37 4.80 -9.98
N ILE A 769 -37.86 5.91 -10.54
CA ILE A 769 -37.13 6.95 -9.79
C ILE A 769 -38.09 7.72 -8.88
N GLU A 770 -39.27 8.07 -9.38
CA GLU A 770 -40.32 8.72 -8.58
C GLU A 770 -40.74 7.82 -7.40
N LYS A 771 -41.01 6.54 -7.65
CA LYS A 771 -41.31 5.56 -6.59
C LYS A 771 -40.16 5.39 -5.60
N LEU A 772 -38.91 5.44 -6.06
CA LEU A 772 -37.74 5.36 -5.20
C LEU A 772 -37.68 6.57 -4.26
N PHE A 773 -37.86 7.78 -4.78
CA PHE A 773 -37.94 8.99 -3.95
C PHE A 773 -39.10 8.94 -2.97
N GLU A 774 -40.29 8.52 -3.40
CA GLU A 774 -41.43 8.34 -2.51
C GLU A 774 -41.18 7.26 -1.45
N SER A 775 -40.47 6.19 -1.78
CA SER A 775 -40.15 5.10 -0.84
C SER A 775 -39.14 5.57 0.21
N VAL A 776 -38.08 6.26 -0.21
CA VAL A 776 -37.10 6.85 0.72
C VAL A 776 -37.79 7.93 1.55
N ALA A 777 -38.57 8.82 0.94
CA ALA A 777 -39.34 9.84 1.63
C ALA A 777 -40.33 9.21 2.64
N ARG A 778 -41.07 8.16 2.27
CA ARG A 778 -41.95 7.42 3.21
C ARG A 778 -41.17 6.77 4.35
N SER A 779 -40.01 6.17 4.06
CA SER A 779 -39.14 5.61 5.11
C SER A 779 -38.57 6.68 6.04
N CYS A 780 -38.47 7.93 5.54
CA CYS A 780 -38.01 9.10 6.27
C CYS A 780 -39.14 9.98 6.84
N MET A 781 -40.40 9.69 6.52
CA MET A 781 -41.57 10.45 6.95
C MET A 781 -42.53 9.49 7.63
N VAL A 782 -42.39 9.34 8.95
CA VAL A 782 -43.37 8.59 9.75
C VAL A 782 -44.74 9.24 9.56
N GLN A 783 -45.70 8.48 9.02
CA GLN A 783 -47.10 8.88 9.00
C GLN A 783 -47.59 9.01 10.45
N LYS A 784 -48.21 10.15 10.78
CA LYS A 784 -49.00 10.29 12.01
C LYS A 784 -49.99 9.12 12.07
N VAL A 785 -49.83 8.21 13.01
CA VAL A 785 -50.93 7.34 13.43
C VAL A 785 -51.98 8.26 14.02
N SER A 786 -53.01 8.60 13.24
CA SER A 786 -54.21 9.22 13.77
C SER A 786 -54.88 8.19 14.67
N THR A 787 -54.70 8.34 15.98
CA THR A 787 -55.60 7.72 16.95
C THR A 787 -56.98 8.33 16.75
N THR A 788 -57.81 7.67 15.95
CA THR A 788 -59.27 7.80 16.06
C THR A 788 -59.63 7.34 17.46
N ARG A 789 -60.00 8.31 18.31
CA ARG A 789 -60.78 8.03 19.51
C ARG A 789 -62.18 7.65 19.02
N ASP A 790 -62.43 6.35 18.94
CA ASP A 790 -63.80 5.85 19.04
C ASP A 790 -64.24 6.02 20.49
N GLY A 791 -64.96 7.11 20.73
CA GLY A 791 -65.78 7.28 21.91
C GLY A 791 -67.21 6.89 21.55
N GLU A 792 -67.65 5.74 22.04
CA GLU A 792 -69.06 5.46 22.31
C GLU A 792 -69.17 4.88 23.73
N ALA A 793 -69.39 5.78 24.68
CA ALA A 793 -70.47 5.77 25.69
C ALA A 793 -70.39 7.08 26.50
#